data_AF-A0AB34IYA2-F1
#
_entry.id   AF-A0AB34IYA2-F1
#
_cell.length_a   1.000
_cell.length_b   1.000
_cell.length_c   1.000
_cell.angle_alpha   90.00
_cell.angle_beta   90.00
_cell.angle_gamma   90.00
#
_symmetry.space_group_name_H-M   'P 1'
#
loop_
_entity.id
_entity.type
_entity.pdbx_description
1 polymer ?
#
loop_
_entity_poly.entity_id
_entity_poly.type
_entity_poly.pdbx_seq_one_letter_code
_entity_poly.pdbx_strand_id
1 'polypeptide(L)'
;MHPSPLPLFLRHAPQVARAGVAFMYDHFDFVRDGRTYKLRDALSTFTGSFSTGFIRGSKPKPASFELEVPYEGRVLTADALHVQLDRWVRRGVVELSCAAAIGQVAQTPAWLDLSDRYFVLLGASAAMGPLSVLLSLGANVIAVDLDQPRLWRRLIAQAQASCGTLTFPLAPGAQQHTLSHDELCAAAGCNLCTHLPELRHWLLQLHPHQPLCVGGYAYVPGEYFPRVALAMDVLIEALSEQRAAAVAFLCTPTDCHLIPAAAHAAAEEARRRAPWWQLAAAWASGGRLCAPNARAPVATAAGGRLYVCDALVIAQGPNYALAKRLQHWRAVLAHASGCLVSSNIAPSTRTASVTQNRHFAHAYDALPAFPPYEVPHPETSNAVMAALLLHDLHTPHPPLASPLLLFARGAFHGGAWRCAWRFDSIGALAVALYYWRTYVVRGYLLAYNALQAAGWGAVLLRLAAALAASAHASWWECAWPLFAVQNAALLEPIHAALHVVRAPLLPTALQVASRVGIVHLVAATPELHSTWPLLLLALAWGLTEVVRYSWYAINTLTTPARPHSWLRYSTFIVLYPLGVAGELLYVYSALDHLEGVPVLGVRASTIVWCAVYPSYAVGLPILYVHMLRQRAKALSQRARTIFTAASKEHVHSADKEV
;
A
#
# COMPACT_ATOMS: atom_id res chain seq x y z
N MET A 1 -14.05 -37.58 -31.25
CA MET A 1 -13.45 -36.95 -30.05
C MET A 1 -12.12 -36.36 -30.47
N HIS A 2 -12.04 -35.03 -30.64
CA HIS A 2 -10.74 -34.37 -30.83
C HIS A 2 -9.89 -34.57 -29.58
N PRO A 3 -8.61 -34.97 -29.70
CA PRO A 3 -7.74 -35.02 -28.54
C PRO A 3 -7.58 -33.60 -27.99
N SER A 4 -7.82 -33.43 -26.69
CA SER A 4 -7.65 -32.17 -25.97
C SER A 4 -6.24 -31.59 -26.22
N PRO A 5 -6.10 -30.29 -26.55
CA PRO A 5 -4.87 -29.70 -27.08
C PRO A 5 -3.74 -29.48 -26.05
N LEU A 6 -3.92 -29.86 -24.79
CA LEU A 6 -3.01 -29.47 -23.70
C LEU A 6 -1.79 -30.37 -23.39
N PRO A 7 -1.65 -31.64 -23.83
CA PRO A 7 -0.43 -32.42 -23.61
C PRO A 7 0.81 -31.82 -24.31
N LEU A 8 0.59 -31.03 -25.36
CA LEU A 8 1.65 -30.38 -26.16
C LEU A 8 2.20 -29.11 -25.47
N PHE A 9 1.33 -28.27 -24.88
CA PHE A 9 1.69 -26.91 -24.46
C PHE A 9 2.81 -26.81 -23.40
N LEU A 10 2.89 -27.77 -22.49
CA LEU A 10 3.90 -27.76 -21.41
C LEU A 10 5.32 -28.14 -21.88
N ARG A 11 5.45 -28.94 -22.95
CA ARG A 11 6.74 -29.21 -23.61
C ARG A 11 7.14 -28.10 -24.59
N HIS A 12 6.18 -27.30 -25.05
CA HIS A 12 6.43 -26.20 -25.98
C HIS A 12 6.71 -24.85 -25.32
N ALA A 13 6.63 -24.68 -23.98
CA ALA A 13 6.87 -23.37 -23.37
C ALA A 13 8.22 -22.72 -23.77
N PRO A 14 9.35 -23.45 -23.81
CA PRO A 14 10.60 -22.92 -24.36
C PRO A 14 10.54 -22.65 -25.87
N GLN A 15 9.77 -23.44 -26.64
CA GLN A 15 9.62 -23.24 -28.08
C GLN A 15 8.77 -21.99 -28.39
N VAL A 16 7.69 -21.77 -27.64
CA VAL A 16 6.87 -20.55 -27.71
C VAL A 16 7.70 -19.33 -27.32
N ALA A 17 8.50 -19.44 -26.25
CA ALA A 17 9.41 -18.38 -25.85
C ALA A 17 10.44 -18.06 -26.94
N ARG A 18 11.05 -19.10 -27.54
CA ARG A 18 12.01 -18.96 -28.64
C ARG A 18 11.38 -18.29 -29.86
N ALA A 19 10.19 -18.73 -30.26
CA ALA A 19 9.46 -18.16 -31.39
C ALA A 19 9.07 -16.70 -31.12
N GLY A 20 8.62 -16.37 -29.90
CA GLY A 20 8.28 -15.00 -29.52
C GLY A 20 9.47 -14.05 -29.54
N VAL A 21 10.61 -14.47 -28.98
CA VAL A 21 11.86 -13.70 -29.02
C VAL A 21 12.38 -13.55 -30.46
N ALA A 22 12.41 -14.63 -31.23
CA ALA A 22 12.84 -14.59 -32.64
C ALA A 22 11.97 -13.63 -33.46
N PHE A 23 10.65 -13.69 -33.28
CA PHE A 23 9.72 -12.76 -33.93
C PHE A 23 10.07 -11.30 -33.64
N MET A 24 10.37 -10.97 -32.37
CA MET A 24 10.78 -9.61 -32.01
C MET A 24 12.08 -9.18 -32.69
N TYR A 25 13.08 -10.07 -32.76
CA TYR A 25 14.36 -9.79 -33.41
C TYR A 25 14.24 -9.58 -34.92
N ASP A 26 13.32 -10.29 -35.57
CA ASP A 26 13.18 -10.27 -37.02
C ASP A 26 12.32 -9.08 -37.51
N HIS A 27 11.42 -8.58 -36.65
CA HIS A 27 10.45 -7.54 -37.00
C HIS A 27 10.81 -6.14 -36.50
N PHE A 28 11.67 -6.01 -35.47
CA PHE A 28 12.16 -4.70 -35.05
C PHE A 28 13.37 -4.32 -35.89
N ASP A 29 13.31 -3.12 -36.47
CA ASP A 29 14.45 -2.53 -37.15
C ASP A 29 15.26 -1.65 -36.19
N PHE A 30 16.56 -1.59 -36.43
CA PHE A 30 17.49 -0.68 -35.76
C PHE A 30 17.72 0.55 -36.66
N VAL A 31 17.49 1.74 -36.12
CA VAL A 31 17.60 2.99 -36.88
C VAL A 31 18.77 3.81 -36.36
N ARG A 32 19.66 4.23 -37.27
CA ARG A 32 20.82 5.08 -36.96
C ARG A 32 21.14 6.00 -38.13
N ASP A 33 21.38 7.28 -37.86
CA ASP A 33 21.77 8.30 -38.84
C ASP A 33 20.82 8.33 -40.07
N GLY A 34 19.51 8.18 -39.82
CA GLY A 34 18.48 8.15 -40.86
C GLY A 34 18.43 6.86 -41.70
N ARG A 35 19.28 5.86 -41.40
CA ARG A 35 19.29 4.55 -42.06
C ARG A 35 18.66 3.48 -41.19
N THR A 36 18.01 2.52 -41.83
CA THR A 36 17.34 1.39 -41.19
C THR A 36 18.11 0.11 -41.44
N TYR A 37 18.37 -0.65 -40.39
CA TYR A 37 19.11 -1.91 -40.39
C TYR A 37 18.25 -2.99 -39.74
N LYS A 38 18.42 -4.25 -40.12
CA LYS A 38 17.93 -5.34 -39.28
C LYS A 38 18.69 -5.37 -37.97
N LEU A 39 17.99 -5.66 -36.87
CA LEU A 39 18.58 -5.64 -35.53
C LEU A 39 19.84 -6.51 -35.46
N ARG A 40 19.79 -7.74 -35.98
CA ARG A 40 20.93 -8.67 -36.00
C ARG A 40 22.12 -8.13 -36.80
N ASP A 41 21.84 -7.54 -37.97
CA ASP A 41 22.88 -6.98 -38.84
C ASP A 41 23.55 -5.79 -38.16
N ALA A 42 22.78 -4.91 -37.52
CA ALA A 42 23.30 -3.75 -36.79
C ALA A 42 24.28 -4.15 -35.68
N LEU A 43 24.01 -5.23 -34.94
CA LEU A 43 24.89 -5.74 -33.88
C LEU A 43 26.26 -6.20 -34.39
N SER A 44 26.35 -6.60 -35.66
CA SER A 44 27.61 -6.97 -36.32
C SER A 44 28.27 -5.81 -37.08
N THR A 45 27.48 -4.85 -37.54
CA THR A 45 27.94 -3.72 -38.36
C THR A 45 28.66 -2.66 -37.53
N PHE A 46 28.13 -2.32 -36.35
CA PHE A 46 28.68 -1.25 -35.51
C PHE A 46 29.60 -1.83 -34.44
N THR A 47 30.90 -1.56 -34.56
CA THR A 47 31.95 -2.14 -33.69
C THR A 47 32.51 -1.17 -32.64
N GLY A 48 31.92 0.01 -32.49
CA GLY A 48 32.30 0.97 -31.46
C GLY A 48 32.16 0.42 -30.04
N SER A 49 32.68 1.17 -29.07
CA SER A 49 32.60 0.86 -27.64
C SER A 49 32.65 2.16 -26.83
N PHE A 50 32.52 2.06 -25.51
CA PHE A 50 32.54 3.20 -24.59
C PHE A 50 33.87 3.31 -23.84
N SER A 51 34.22 4.54 -23.47
CA SER A 51 35.16 4.77 -22.36
C SER A 51 34.49 4.36 -21.04
N THR A 52 35.28 4.11 -19.99
CA THR A 52 34.74 3.63 -18.71
C THR A 52 34.95 4.66 -17.61
N GLY A 53 33.87 5.01 -16.92
CA GLY A 53 33.88 5.75 -15.67
C GLY A 53 33.79 4.80 -14.48
N PHE A 54 34.41 5.17 -13.36
CA PHE A 54 34.49 4.40 -12.13
C PHE A 54 34.42 5.30 -10.89
N ILE A 55 33.55 4.95 -9.95
CA ILE A 55 33.40 5.62 -8.67
C ILE A 55 33.48 4.58 -7.55
N ARG A 56 34.33 4.85 -6.55
CA ARG A 56 34.40 4.08 -5.31
C ARG A 56 33.66 4.82 -4.21
N GLY A 57 32.81 4.12 -3.48
CA GLY A 57 32.13 4.66 -2.32
C GLY A 57 33.08 5.08 -1.20
N SER A 58 32.69 6.11 -0.45
CA SER A 58 33.50 6.67 0.64
C SER A 58 33.22 6.04 2.01
N LYS A 59 32.09 5.34 2.17
CA LYS A 59 31.76 4.70 3.45
C LYS A 59 32.58 3.43 3.63
N PRO A 60 33.14 3.20 4.83
CA PRO A 60 33.80 1.94 5.13
C PRO A 60 32.79 0.79 5.10
N LYS A 61 33.23 -0.36 4.63
CA LYS A 61 32.46 -1.61 4.71
C LYS A 61 32.26 -1.99 6.20
N PRO A 62 31.03 -2.29 6.64
CA PRO A 62 30.79 -2.74 8.01
C PRO A 62 31.36 -4.15 8.25
N ALA A 63 31.55 -4.52 9.51
CA ALA A 63 32.03 -5.86 9.88
C ALA A 63 31.02 -6.97 9.51
N SER A 64 29.73 -6.66 9.55
CA SER A 64 28.63 -7.53 9.14
C SER A 64 27.48 -6.70 8.57
N PHE A 65 26.80 -7.24 7.57
CA PHE A 65 25.57 -6.66 7.02
C PHE A 65 24.33 -7.26 7.67
N GLU A 66 23.24 -6.49 7.71
CA GLU A 66 21.92 -6.92 8.15
C GLU A 66 20.89 -6.58 7.07
N LEU A 67 19.90 -7.44 6.86
CA LEU A 67 18.84 -7.19 5.89
C LEU A 67 17.86 -6.17 6.46
N GLU A 68 17.85 -4.98 5.87
CA GLU A 68 16.94 -3.89 6.22
C GLU A 68 15.76 -3.82 5.23
N VAL A 69 14.53 -3.90 5.75
CA VAL A 69 13.32 -3.72 4.94
C VAL A 69 12.53 -2.51 5.44
N PRO A 70 12.59 -1.36 4.75
CA PRO A 70 11.74 -0.21 5.05
C PRO A 70 10.26 -0.58 4.90
N TYR A 71 9.44 -0.28 5.89
CA TYR A 71 8.01 -0.56 5.87
C TYR A 71 7.23 0.39 6.79
N GLU A 72 6.22 1.08 6.24
CA GLU A 72 5.33 2.00 6.98
C GLU A 72 6.06 3.00 7.92
N GLY A 73 7.16 3.59 7.45
CA GLY A 73 7.94 4.58 8.20
C GLY A 73 8.86 3.99 9.27
N ARG A 74 9.07 2.67 9.27
CA ARG A 74 10.04 1.95 10.10
C ARG A 74 11.02 1.20 9.20
N VAL A 75 12.15 0.78 9.76
CA VAL A 75 13.05 -0.20 9.15
C VAL A 75 12.89 -1.49 9.92
N LEU A 76 12.51 -2.57 9.23
CA LEU A 76 12.33 -3.89 9.81
C LEU A 76 13.60 -4.69 9.63
N THR A 77 14.07 -5.30 10.72
CA THR A 77 15.18 -6.24 10.74
C THR A 77 14.84 -7.42 11.65
N ALA A 78 15.65 -8.50 11.61
CA ALA A 78 15.57 -9.67 12.48
C ALA A 78 14.13 -10.13 12.80
N ASP A 79 13.73 -10.13 14.08
CA ASP A 79 12.41 -10.60 14.53
C ASP A 79 11.25 -9.75 14.00
N ALA A 80 11.44 -8.43 13.90
CA ALA A 80 10.40 -7.53 13.39
C ALA A 80 10.09 -7.82 11.92
N LEU A 81 11.12 -8.17 11.15
CA LEU A 81 10.96 -8.63 9.76
C LEU A 81 10.22 -9.97 9.72
N HIS A 82 10.61 -10.97 10.53
CA HIS A 82 9.91 -12.27 10.57
C HIS A 82 8.42 -12.13 10.91
N VAL A 83 8.08 -11.32 11.91
CA VAL A 83 6.68 -11.05 12.28
C VAL A 83 5.90 -10.41 11.14
N GLN A 84 6.55 -9.52 10.38
CA GLN A 84 5.90 -8.88 9.23
C GLN A 84 5.76 -9.84 8.04
N LEU A 85 6.75 -10.69 7.74
CA LEU A 85 6.67 -11.71 6.71
C LEU A 85 5.50 -12.67 6.97
N ASP A 86 5.37 -13.13 8.21
CA ASP A 86 4.25 -13.92 8.70
C ASP A 86 2.90 -13.22 8.50
N ARG A 87 2.85 -11.91 8.77
CA ARG A 87 1.64 -11.11 8.56
C ARG A 87 1.30 -11.02 7.08
N TRP A 88 2.27 -10.79 6.20
CA TRP A 88 2.04 -10.75 4.76
C TRP A 88 1.53 -12.10 4.23
N VAL A 89 2.10 -13.22 4.68
CA VAL A 89 1.63 -14.57 4.32
C VAL A 89 0.20 -14.80 4.81
N ARG A 90 -0.08 -14.55 6.09
CA ARG A 90 -1.42 -14.74 6.67
C ARG A 90 -2.49 -13.88 6.00
N ARG A 91 -2.14 -12.64 5.62
CA ARG A 91 -3.04 -11.77 4.86
C ARG A 91 -3.20 -12.23 3.41
N GLY A 92 -2.28 -13.03 2.86
CA GLY A 92 -2.29 -13.42 1.46
C GLY A 92 -1.70 -12.36 0.52
N VAL A 93 -0.80 -11.52 1.02
CA VAL A 93 -0.09 -10.48 0.26
C VAL A 93 1.08 -11.08 -0.55
N VAL A 94 1.76 -12.07 0.04
CA VAL A 94 2.89 -12.81 -0.54
C VAL A 94 2.66 -14.31 -0.45
N GLU A 95 3.34 -15.08 -1.30
CA GLU A 95 3.39 -16.53 -1.17
C GLU A 95 4.32 -16.99 -0.04
N LEU A 96 4.04 -18.17 0.53
CA LEU A 96 4.86 -18.75 1.61
C LEU A 96 6.34 -18.90 1.21
N SER A 97 6.58 -19.27 -0.05
CA SER A 97 7.95 -19.39 -0.59
C SER A 97 8.68 -18.04 -0.65
N CYS A 98 7.97 -16.93 -0.85
CA CYS A 98 8.54 -15.59 -0.81
C CYS A 98 9.03 -15.26 0.61
N ALA A 99 8.17 -15.44 1.61
CA ALA A 99 8.53 -15.20 3.00
C ALA A 99 9.68 -16.09 3.49
N ALA A 100 9.68 -17.37 3.10
CA ALA A 100 10.75 -18.30 3.45
C ALA A 100 12.10 -17.87 2.86
N ALA A 101 12.13 -17.47 1.58
CA ALA A 101 13.34 -16.99 0.92
C ALA A 101 13.92 -15.73 1.59
N ILE A 102 13.07 -14.74 1.90
CA ILE A 102 13.49 -13.51 2.58
C ILE A 102 13.98 -13.82 4.00
N GLY A 103 13.28 -14.69 4.72
CA GLY A 103 13.67 -15.14 6.06
C GLY A 103 15.05 -15.82 6.06
N GLN A 104 15.33 -16.67 5.07
CA GLN A 104 16.62 -17.34 4.93
C GLN A 104 17.76 -16.33 4.67
N VAL A 105 17.53 -15.32 3.82
CA VAL A 105 18.50 -14.23 3.59
C VAL A 105 18.74 -13.45 4.88
N ALA A 106 17.68 -13.11 5.62
CA ALA A 106 17.79 -12.40 6.90
C ALA A 106 18.58 -13.19 7.94
N GLN A 107 18.51 -14.52 7.92
CA GLN A 107 19.23 -15.42 8.82
C GLN A 107 20.66 -15.75 8.35
N THR A 108 21.05 -15.32 7.16
CA THR A 108 22.36 -15.65 6.56
C THR A 108 23.15 -14.38 6.21
N PRO A 109 23.74 -13.66 7.20
CA PRO A 109 24.47 -12.41 6.97
C PRO A 109 25.60 -12.52 5.93
N ALA A 110 26.20 -13.70 5.76
CA ALA A 110 27.24 -13.94 4.77
C ALA A 110 26.76 -13.74 3.32
N TRP A 111 25.47 -13.94 3.02
CA TRP A 111 24.90 -13.72 1.68
C TRP A 111 24.69 -12.24 1.35
N LEU A 112 24.73 -11.37 2.36
CA LEU A 112 24.55 -9.93 2.22
C LEU A 112 25.84 -9.20 1.86
N ASP A 113 27.00 -9.83 2.02
CA ASP A 113 28.26 -9.26 1.58
C ASP A 113 28.42 -9.46 0.07
N LEU A 114 28.29 -8.38 -0.70
CA LEU A 114 28.33 -8.42 -2.16
C LEU A 114 29.66 -7.90 -2.73
N SER A 115 30.68 -7.76 -1.90
CA SER A 115 31.96 -7.13 -2.28
C SER A 115 32.68 -7.85 -3.44
N ASP A 116 32.41 -9.13 -3.65
CA ASP A 116 32.95 -9.98 -4.71
C ASP A 116 32.00 -10.16 -5.91
N ARG A 117 30.80 -9.57 -5.87
CA ARG A 117 29.77 -9.73 -6.91
C ARG A 117 29.68 -8.49 -7.80
N TYR A 118 29.39 -8.74 -9.08
CA TYR A 118 29.25 -7.72 -10.10
C TYR A 118 27.85 -7.73 -10.71
N PHE A 119 27.18 -6.59 -10.71
CA PHE A 119 25.79 -6.46 -11.14
C PHE A 119 25.67 -5.45 -12.29
N VAL A 120 25.21 -5.91 -13.46
CA VAL A 120 24.85 -5.03 -14.58
C VAL A 120 23.39 -4.61 -14.41
N LEU A 121 23.14 -3.33 -14.20
CA LEU A 121 21.78 -2.78 -14.07
C LEU A 121 21.40 -2.03 -15.34
N LEU A 122 20.57 -2.64 -16.18
CA LEU A 122 19.98 -2.01 -17.36
C LEU A 122 18.79 -1.15 -16.91
N GLY A 123 18.98 0.16 -16.80
CA GLY A 123 18.07 1.09 -16.14
C GLY A 123 18.40 1.27 -14.66
N ALA A 124 19.64 1.66 -14.34
CA ALA A 124 20.13 1.81 -12.97
C ALA A 124 19.34 2.81 -12.12
N SER A 125 18.70 3.80 -12.74
CA SER A 125 17.88 4.83 -12.12
C SER A 125 16.42 4.43 -11.93
N ALA A 126 16.03 3.23 -12.37
CA ALA A 126 14.65 2.74 -12.27
C ALA A 126 14.21 2.74 -10.80
N ALA A 127 13.00 3.25 -10.54
CA ALA A 127 12.46 3.37 -9.18
C ALA A 127 12.41 2.02 -8.43
N MET A 128 12.18 0.94 -9.17
CA MET A 128 12.12 -0.44 -8.66
C MET A 128 13.48 -1.17 -8.71
N GLY A 129 14.53 -0.53 -9.25
CA GLY A 129 15.85 -1.14 -9.39
C GLY A 129 16.57 -1.28 -8.05
N PRO A 130 17.41 -2.32 -7.88
CA PRO A 130 18.04 -2.62 -6.60
C PRO A 130 19.32 -1.80 -6.33
N LEU A 131 19.60 -0.75 -7.11
CA LEU A 131 20.88 -0.01 -7.06
C LEU A 131 21.28 0.39 -5.64
N SER A 132 20.39 1.06 -4.91
CA SER A 132 20.69 1.57 -3.57
C SER A 132 21.00 0.43 -2.58
N VAL A 133 20.27 -0.67 -2.69
CA VAL A 133 20.44 -1.85 -1.81
C VAL A 133 21.75 -2.57 -2.14
N LEU A 134 22.05 -2.76 -3.43
CA LEU A 134 23.31 -3.39 -3.86
C LEU A 134 24.53 -2.57 -3.41
N LEU A 135 24.50 -1.26 -3.62
CA LEU A 135 25.58 -0.36 -3.18
C LEU A 135 25.75 -0.33 -1.66
N SER A 136 24.66 -0.37 -0.88
CA SER A 136 24.73 -0.42 0.59
C SER A 136 25.29 -1.75 1.11
N LEU A 137 25.25 -2.80 0.30
CA LEU A 137 25.77 -4.14 0.58
C LEU A 137 27.18 -4.37 -0.01
N GLY A 138 27.84 -3.32 -0.50
CA GLY A 138 29.22 -3.36 -1.00
C GLY A 138 29.37 -3.86 -2.43
N ALA A 139 28.29 -4.02 -3.19
CA ALA A 139 28.34 -4.58 -4.54
C ALA A 139 29.15 -3.73 -5.53
N ASN A 140 29.67 -4.40 -6.57
CA ASN A 140 30.24 -3.74 -7.74
C ASN A 140 29.16 -3.56 -8.81
N VAL A 141 28.64 -2.35 -8.97
CA VAL A 141 27.51 -2.10 -9.87
C VAL A 141 27.98 -1.49 -11.19
N ILE A 142 27.64 -2.14 -12.30
CA ILE A 142 27.81 -1.64 -13.66
C ILE A 142 26.49 -1.00 -14.08
N ALA A 143 26.41 0.32 -14.04
CA ALA A 143 25.19 1.08 -14.30
C ALA A 143 25.06 1.46 -15.78
N VAL A 144 23.93 1.11 -16.37
CA VAL A 144 23.52 1.52 -17.72
C VAL A 144 22.25 2.35 -17.60
N ASP A 145 22.33 3.62 -17.98
CA ASP A 145 21.18 4.53 -18.00
C ASP A 145 21.41 5.71 -18.96
N LEU A 146 20.34 6.49 -19.20
CA LEU A 146 20.28 7.61 -20.13
C LEU A 146 21.41 8.62 -19.87
N ASP A 147 21.94 9.17 -20.95
CA ASP A 147 22.94 10.23 -21.04
C ASP A 147 22.39 11.61 -20.60
N GLN A 148 21.85 11.66 -19.37
CA GLN A 148 21.28 12.86 -18.77
C GLN A 148 22.11 13.32 -17.57
N PRO A 149 22.72 14.52 -17.60
CA PRO A 149 23.61 14.98 -16.53
C PRO A 149 22.97 14.96 -15.14
N ARG A 150 21.68 15.32 -15.03
CA ARG A 150 20.93 15.30 -13.76
C ARG A 150 20.81 13.90 -13.16
N LEU A 151 20.65 12.89 -14.01
CA LEU A 151 20.54 11.50 -13.60
C LEU A 151 21.89 11.02 -13.04
N TRP A 152 22.98 11.31 -13.76
CA TRP A 152 24.33 10.89 -13.36
C TRP A 152 24.85 11.59 -12.11
N ARG A 153 24.52 12.88 -11.89
CA ARG A 153 24.79 13.53 -10.59
C ARG A 153 24.22 12.73 -9.42
N ARG A 154 22.97 12.27 -9.55
CA ARG A 154 22.30 11.47 -8.52
C ARG A 154 22.94 10.09 -8.36
N LEU A 155 23.21 9.37 -9.45
CA LEU A 155 23.79 8.01 -9.39
C LEU A 155 25.21 8.04 -8.80
N ILE A 156 26.04 9.00 -9.21
CA ILE A 156 27.41 9.17 -8.71
C ILE A 156 27.37 9.53 -7.22
N ALA A 157 26.51 10.47 -6.81
CA ALA A 157 26.34 10.82 -5.40
C ALA A 157 25.90 9.62 -4.55
N GLN A 158 24.96 8.80 -5.04
CA GLN A 158 24.53 7.57 -4.35
C GLN A 158 25.68 6.58 -4.19
N ALA A 159 26.49 6.37 -5.22
CA ALA A 159 27.67 5.51 -5.15
C ALA A 159 28.72 6.03 -4.16
N GLN A 160 29.03 7.34 -4.21
CA GLN A 160 29.95 7.99 -3.28
C GLN A 160 29.50 7.88 -1.82
N ALA A 161 28.19 7.91 -1.57
CA ALA A 161 27.59 7.77 -0.23
C ALA A 161 27.40 6.31 0.22
N SER A 162 28.00 5.33 -0.46
CA SER A 162 27.90 3.90 -0.17
C SER A 162 29.25 3.25 0.14
N CYS A 163 29.25 1.95 0.42
CA CYS A 163 30.47 1.13 0.55
C CYS A 163 30.74 0.27 -0.71
N GLY A 164 29.91 0.38 -1.74
CA GLY A 164 30.07 -0.31 -3.02
C GLY A 164 30.85 0.49 -4.07
N THR A 165 30.83 0.00 -5.31
CA THR A 165 31.45 0.67 -6.45
C THR A 165 30.48 0.83 -7.61
N LEU A 166 30.71 1.83 -8.45
CA LEU A 166 29.90 2.13 -9.63
C LEU A 166 30.80 2.27 -10.85
N THR A 167 30.57 1.41 -11.85
CA THR A 167 31.18 1.46 -13.18
C THR A 167 30.12 1.88 -14.19
N PHE A 168 30.43 2.78 -15.12
CA PHE A 168 29.44 3.29 -16.08
C PHE A 168 30.08 3.72 -17.40
N PRO A 169 29.30 3.77 -18.51
CA PRO A 169 29.84 4.18 -19.79
C PRO A 169 30.08 5.70 -19.83
N LEU A 170 31.18 6.09 -20.47
CA LEU A 170 31.51 7.46 -20.82
C LEU A 170 31.61 7.58 -22.33
N ALA A 171 31.31 8.78 -22.86
CA ALA A 171 31.50 9.11 -24.26
C ALA A 171 32.87 8.63 -24.80
N PRO A 172 32.94 8.07 -26.02
CA PRO A 172 34.18 7.54 -26.57
C PRO A 172 35.33 8.55 -26.50
N GLY A 173 36.49 8.12 -25.98
CA GLY A 173 37.68 8.97 -25.83
C GLY A 173 37.70 9.82 -24.57
N ALA A 174 36.61 9.88 -23.80
CA ALA A 174 36.59 10.57 -22.51
C ALA A 174 37.54 9.91 -21.51
N GLN A 175 38.28 10.71 -20.76
CA GLN A 175 39.22 10.29 -19.72
C GLN A 175 38.77 10.85 -18.38
N GLN A 176 38.20 10.02 -17.50
CA GLN A 176 37.59 10.50 -16.25
C GLN A 176 38.49 11.42 -15.42
N HIS A 177 39.79 11.14 -15.35
CA HIS A 177 40.74 11.88 -14.52
C HIS A 177 40.99 13.33 -15.00
N THR A 178 40.59 13.67 -16.23
CA THR A 178 40.72 15.03 -16.78
C THR A 178 39.42 15.83 -16.68
N LEU A 179 38.32 15.23 -16.23
CA LEU A 179 37.00 15.85 -16.22
C LEU A 179 36.68 16.40 -14.82
N SER A 180 36.12 17.61 -14.76
CA SER A 180 35.42 18.08 -13.58
C SER A 180 34.17 17.23 -13.30
N HIS A 181 33.57 17.37 -12.10
CA HIS A 181 32.38 16.60 -11.74
C HIS A 181 31.20 16.82 -12.71
N ASP A 182 30.96 18.06 -13.14
CA ASP A 182 29.88 18.39 -14.06
C ASP A 182 30.15 17.88 -15.48
N GLU A 183 31.39 17.97 -15.95
CA GLU A 183 31.80 17.41 -17.24
C GLU A 183 31.72 15.88 -17.24
N LEU A 184 32.10 15.23 -16.13
CA LEU A 184 31.94 13.80 -15.95
C LEU A 184 30.47 13.39 -16.05
N CYS A 185 29.59 14.11 -15.36
CA CYS A 185 28.14 13.85 -15.43
C CYS A 185 27.57 14.09 -16.84
N ALA A 186 28.11 15.05 -17.58
CA ALA A 186 27.71 15.33 -18.96
C ALA A 186 28.22 14.29 -19.97
N ALA A 187 29.39 13.72 -19.73
CA ALA A 187 29.97 12.67 -20.56
C ALA A 187 29.45 11.26 -20.22
N ALA A 188 28.74 11.10 -19.10
CA ALA A 188 28.27 9.81 -18.60
C ALA A 188 26.94 9.36 -19.22
N GLY A 189 26.82 8.05 -19.39
CA GLY A 189 25.60 7.39 -19.80
C GLY A 189 25.52 7.03 -21.26
N CYS A 190 24.36 6.49 -21.63
CA CYS A 190 24.11 5.90 -22.93
C CYS A 190 22.61 5.69 -23.13
N ASN A 191 22.19 5.46 -24.36
CA ASN A 191 20.81 5.12 -24.66
C ASN A 191 20.75 3.68 -25.16
N LEU A 192 20.00 2.83 -24.45
CA LEU A 192 19.83 1.40 -24.75
C LEU A 192 19.37 1.14 -26.19
N CYS A 193 18.56 2.03 -26.77
CA CYS A 193 18.02 1.83 -28.11
C CYS A 193 18.96 2.31 -29.22
N THR A 194 19.71 3.40 -29.00
CA THR A 194 20.54 4.01 -30.06
C THR A 194 22.01 3.58 -30.00
N HIS A 195 22.51 3.18 -28.83
CA HIS A 195 23.89 2.74 -28.61
C HIS A 195 24.00 1.25 -28.28
N LEU A 196 22.99 0.46 -28.69
CA LEU A 196 22.89 -0.98 -28.38
C LEU A 196 24.13 -1.79 -28.79
N PRO A 197 24.68 -1.65 -30.02
CA PRO A 197 25.87 -2.40 -30.42
C PRO A 197 27.10 -2.05 -29.56
N GLU A 198 27.34 -0.77 -29.31
CA GLU A 198 28.47 -0.31 -28.50
C GLU A 198 28.37 -0.77 -27.05
N LEU A 199 27.16 -0.75 -26.47
CA LEU A 199 26.92 -1.25 -25.11
C LEU A 199 27.18 -2.74 -25.02
N ARG A 200 26.76 -3.51 -26.03
CA ARG A 200 27.02 -4.95 -26.09
C ARG A 200 28.52 -5.23 -26.08
N HIS A 201 29.31 -4.53 -26.91
CA HIS A 201 30.77 -4.70 -26.94
C HIS A 201 31.43 -4.29 -25.63
N TRP A 202 31.06 -3.13 -25.09
CA TRP A 202 31.60 -2.63 -23.84
C TRP A 202 31.33 -3.60 -22.67
N LEU A 203 30.09 -4.06 -22.51
CA LEU A 203 29.72 -4.98 -21.42
C LEU A 203 30.40 -6.35 -21.53
N LEU A 204 30.58 -6.88 -22.74
CA LEU A 204 31.25 -8.17 -22.95
C LEU A 204 32.73 -8.13 -22.56
N GLN A 205 33.39 -6.98 -22.72
CA GLN A 205 34.80 -6.79 -22.40
C GLN A 205 35.05 -6.39 -20.94
N LEU A 206 34.02 -5.87 -20.26
CA LEU A 206 34.16 -5.35 -18.90
C LEU A 206 34.30 -6.49 -17.87
N HIS A 207 35.30 -6.36 -16.99
CA HIS A 207 35.59 -7.31 -15.90
C HIS A 207 35.56 -8.80 -16.35
N PRO A 208 36.38 -9.23 -17.34
CA PRO A 208 36.20 -10.47 -18.08
C PRO A 208 36.13 -11.75 -17.23
N HIS A 209 36.83 -11.76 -16.09
CA HIS A 209 36.93 -12.93 -15.20
C HIS A 209 35.95 -12.91 -14.01
N GLN A 210 35.15 -11.85 -13.87
CA GLN A 210 34.24 -11.71 -12.74
C GLN A 210 32.86 -12.32 -13.07
N PRO A 211 32.21 -13.01 -12.11
CA PRO A 211 30.86 -13.50 -12.28
C PRO A 211 29.89 -12.32 -12.31
N LEU A 212 29.10 -12.24 -13.39
CA LEU A 212 28.14 -11.16 -13.62
C LEU A 212 26.72 -11.62 -13.29
N CYS A 213 25.92 -10.70 -12.75
CA CYS A 213 24.46 -10.77 -12.74
C CYS A 213 23.91 -9.59 -13.53
N VAL A 214 23.24 -9.85 -14.65
CA VAL A 214 22.59 -8.81 -15.47
C VAL A 214 21.10 -8.74 -15.15
N GLY A 215 20.62 -7.54 -14.85
CA GLY A 215 19.21 -7.30 -14.56
C GLY A 215 18.56 -6.25 -15.46
N GLY A 216 17.36 -6.56 -15.96
CA GLY A 216 16.54 -5.67 -16.78
C GLY A 216 15.52 -4.88 -15.96
N TYR A 217 15.81 -3.62 -15.68
CA TYR A 217 14.99 -2.75 -14.82
C TYR A 217 14.39 -1.54 -15.54
N ALA A 218 14.91 -1.19 -16.72
CA ALA A 218 14.45 -0.03 -17.49
C ALA A 218 12.97 -0.16 -17.86
N TYR A 219 12.24 0.94 -17.66
CA TYR A 219 10.83 1.06 -17.98
C TYR A 219 10.54 2.44 -18.55
N VAL A 220 9.74 2.48 -19.61
CA VAL A 220 9.23 3.70 -20.24
C VAL A 220 7.79 3.44 -20.65
N PRO A 221 6.84 4.36 -20.43
CA PRO A 221 5.46 4.16 -20.85
C PRO A 221 5.30 4.23 -22.38
N GLY A 222 4.27 3.57 -22.91
CA GLY A 222 3.88 3.69 -24.32
C GLY A 222 4.71 2.82 -25.29
N GLU A 223 4.83 3.27 -26.53
CA GLU A 223 5.45 2.52 -27.64
C GLU A 223 6.95 2.26 -27.49
N TYR A 224 7.63 3.04 -26.65
CA TYR A 224 9.05 2.85 -26.39
C TYR A 224 9.31 1.63 -25.50
N PHE A 225 8.31 1.11 -24.77
CA PHE A 225 8.56 0.04 -23.81
C PHE A 225 9.03 -1.26 -24.47
N PRO A 226 8.37 -1.78 -25.53
CA PRO A 226 8.86 -2.95 -26.24
C PRO A 226 10.25 -2.75 -26.84
N ARG A 227 10.58 -1.52 -27.30
CA ARG A 227 11.92 -1.19 -27.86
C ARG A 227 13.01 -1.29 -26.80
N VAL A 228 12.79 -0.69 -25.63
CA VAL A 228 13.73 -0.77 -24.50
C VAL A 228 13.82 -2.20 -23.96
N ALA A 229 12.70 -2.93 -23.86
CA ALA A 229 12.70 -4.32 -23.44
C ALA A 229 13.49 -5.22 -24.39
N LEU A 230 13.38 -5.00 -25.71
CA LEU A 230 14.15 -5.73 -26.72
C LEU A 230 15.65 -5.38 -26.68
N ALA A 231 15.99 -4.11 -26.51
CA ALA A 231 17.39 -3.71 -26.31
C ALA A 231 18.01 -4.38 -25.07
N MET A 232 17.28 -4.43 -23.95
CA MET A 232 17.72 -5.17 -22.77
C MET A 232 17.85 -6.68 -23.03
N ASP A 233 16.91 -7.26 -23.77
CA ASP A 233 16.94 -8.68 -24.12
C ASP A 233 18.21 -9.06 -24.88
N VAL A 234 18.61 -8.26 -25.86
CA VAL A 234 19.85 -8.43 -26.63
C VAL A 234 21.09 -8.43 -25.73
N LEU A 235 21.16 -7.51 -24.76
CA LEU A 235 22.29 -7.42 -23.83
C LEU A 235 22.30 -8.59 -22.85
N ILE A 236 21.13 -8.98 -22.33
CA ILE A 236 20.96 -10.10 -21.41
C ILE A 236 21.32 -11.42 -22.10
N GLU A 237 20.87 -11.64 -23.34
CA GLU A 237 21.25 -12.79 -24.16
C GLU A 237 22.77 -12.87 -24.34
N ALA A 238 23.40 -11.78 -24.80
CA ALA A 238 24.83 -11.76 -25.04
C ALA A 238 25.64 -12.06 -23.76
N LEU A 239 25.27 -11.46 -22.63
CA LEU A 239 25.97 -11.68 -21.36
C LEU A 239 25.70 -13.07 -20.76
N SER A 240 24.47 -13.58 -20.86
CA SER A 240 24.15 -14.92 -20.35
C SER A 240 24.83 -16.01 -21.17
N GLU A 241 24.90 -15.89 -22.50
CA GLU A 241 25.52 -16.89 -23.38
C GLU A 241 27.06 -16.80 -23.41
N GLN A 242 27.63 -15.60 -23.44
CA GLN A 242 29.08 -15.42 -23.64
C GLN A 242 29.86 -15.20 -22.35
N ARG A 243 29.19 -14.75 -21.27
CA ARG A 243 29.81 -14.48 -19.96
C ARG A 243 29.23 -15.35 -18.84
N ALA A 244 28.34 -16.29 -19.17
CA ALA A 244 27.61 -17.12 -18.21
C ALA A 244 26.94 -16.29 -17.09
N ALA A 245 26.49 -15.08 -17.42
CA ALA A 245 25.91 -14.17 -16.45
C ALA A 245 24.59 -14.72 -15.90
N ALA A 246 24.39 -14.58 -14.58
CA ALA A 246 23.08 -14.74 -13.97
C ALA A 246 22.12 -13.67 -14.51
N VAL A 247 20.84 -14.01 -14.62
CA VAL A 247 19.81 -13.15 -15.22
C VAL A 247 18.78 -12.75 -14.16
N ALA A 248 18.46 -11.47 -14.08
CA ALA A 248 17.50 -10.93 -13.13
C ALA A 248 16.38 -10.11 -13.81
N PHE A 249 15.12 -10.35 -13.41
CA PHE A 249 13.97 -9.57 -13.84
C PHE A 249 13.01 -9.30 -12.68
N LEU A 250 12.34 -8.16 -12.75
CA LEU A 250 11.16 -7.87 -11.93
C LEU A 250 9.89 -8.18 -12.74
N CYS A 251 9.32 -9.35 -12.49
CA CYS A 251 8.10 -9.78 -13.16
C CYS A 251 6.90 -9.00 -12.64
N THR A 252 6.00 -8.63 -13.55
CA THR A 252 4.82 -7.85 -13.21
C THR A 252 3.74 -8.75 -12.56
N PRO A 253 3.02 -8.27 -11.54
CA PRO A 253 1.89 -9.01 -10.99
C PRO A 253 0.66 -8.89 -11.90
N THR A 254 0.70 -8.03 -12.93
CA THR A 254 -0.43 -7.73 -13.82
C THR A 254 -0.35 -8.47 -15.16
N ASP A 255 0.08 -9.73 -15.14
CA ASP A 255 0.11 -10.64 -16.29
C ASP A 255 -0.60 -11.95 -15.92
N CYS A 256 -0.80 -12.83 -16.89
CA CYS A 256 -1.36 -14.17 -16.66
C CYS A 256 -0.28 -15.10 -16.12
N HIS A 257 -0.52 -15.65 -14.92
CA HIS A 257 0.45 -16.46 -14.18
C HIS A 257 -0.09 -17.85 -13.85
N LEU A 258 0.79 -18.86 -13.89
CA LEU A 258 0.55 -20.10 -13.16
C LEU A 258 0.74 -19.82 -11.67
N ILE A 259 -0.23 -20.20 -10.86
CA ILE A 259 -0.25 -19.91 -9.43
C ILE A 259 -0.32 -21.20 -8.59
N PRO A 260 0.12 -21.16 -7.32
CA PRO A 260 -0.08 -22.28 -6.41
C PRO A 260 -1.57 -22.60 -6.20
N ALA A 261 -1.89 -23.88 -5.98
CA ALA A 261 -3.25 -24.34 -5.65
C ALA A 261 -3.82 -23.60 -4.43
N ALA A 262 -2.97 -23.30 -3.43
CA ALA A 262 -3.35 -22.55 -2.25
C ALA A 262 -3.76 -21.10 -2.55
N ALA A 263 -3.15 -20.46 -3.55
CA ALA A 263 -3.53 -19.11 -3.97
C ALA A 263 -4.91 -19.11 -4.64
N HIS A 264 -5.16 -20.07 -5.53
CA HIS A 264 -6.45 -20.26 -6.17
C HIS A 264 -7.57 -20.56 -5.15
N ALA A 265 -7.33 -21.45 -4.19
CA ALA A 265 -8.28 -21.76 -3.13
C ALA A 265 -8.59 -20.54 -2.26
N ALA A 266 -7.58 -19.70 -1.97
CA ALA A 266 -7.77 -18.46 -1.23
C ALA A 266 -8.62 -17.43 -2.00
N ALA A 267 -8.44 -17.30 -3.32
CA ALA A 267 -9.27 -16.43 -4.15
C ALA A 267 -10.74 -16.89 -4.17
N GLU A 268 -11.00 -18.20 -4.27
CA GLU A 268 -12.36 -18.75 -4.19
C GLU A 268 -13.00 -18.55 -2.80
N GLU A 269 -12.23 -18.70 -1.72
CA GLU A 269 -12.72 -18.43 -0.37
C GLU A 269 -13.01 -16.93 -0.16
N ALA A 270 -12.14 -16.06 -0.65
CA ALA A 270 -12.36 -14.61 -0.63
C ALA A 270 -13.65 -14.24 -1.38
N ARG A 271 -13.93 -14.91 -2.50
CA ARG A 271 -15.17 -14.73 -3.28
C ARG A 271 -16.41 -15.16 -2.48
N ARG A 272 -16.35 -16.30 -1.79
CA ARG A 272 -17.44 -16.77 -0.91
C ARG A 272 -17.72 -15.82 0.26
N ARG A 273 -16.69 -15.16 0.78
CA ARG A 273 -16.79 -14.19 1.89
C ARG A 273 -16.97 -12.75 1.42
N ALA A 274 -17.13 -12.52 0.11
CA ALA A 274 -17.20 -11.18 -0.42
C ALA A 274 -18.43 -10.43 0.16
N PRO A 275 -18.27 -9.14 0.54
CA PRO A 275 -19.40 -8.31 0.95
C PRO A 275 -20.50 -8.27 -0.10
N TRP A 276 -21.75 -8.19 0.36
CA TRP A 276 -22.94 -8.19 -0.51
C TRP A 276 -22.89 -7.11 -1.60
N TRP A 277 -22.29 -5.94 -1.33
CA TRP A 277 -22.19 -4.85 -2.30
C TRP A 277 -21.26 -5.18 -3.48
N GLN A 278 -20.24 -6.02 -3.28
CA GLN A 278 -19.37 -6.49 -4.37
C GLN A 278 -20.12 -7.46 -5.27
N LEU A 279 -20.91 -8.36 -4.68
CA LEU A 279 -21.79 -9.27 -5.40
C LEU A 279 -22.88 -8.51 -6.18
N ALA A 280 -23.47 -7.48 -5.56
CA ALA A 280 -24.41 -6.59 -6.22
C ALA A 280 -23.78 -5.84 -7.40
N ALA A 281 -22.54 -5.34 -7.25
CA ALA A 281 -21.80 -4.70 -8.33
C ALA A 281 -21.49 -5.68 -9.49
N ALA A 282 -21.13 -6.92 -9.17
CA ALA A 282 -20.93 -7.97 -10.18
C ALA A 282 -22.22 -8.25 -10.95
N TRP A 283 -23.33 -8.45 -10.24
CA TRP A 283 -24.63 -8.71 -10.84
C TRP A 283 -25.13 -7.54 -11.70
N ALA A 284 -25.12 -6.32 -11.16
CA ALA A 284 -25.62 -5.12 -11.83
C ALA A 284 -24.82 -4.75 -13.09
N SER A 285 -23.54 -5.12 -13.14
CA SER A 285 -22.66 -4.85 -14.29
C SER A 285 -22.62 -5.99 -15.31
N GLY A 286 -23.39 -7.07 -15.12
CA GLY A 286 -23.32 -8.26 -15.96
C GLY A 286 -21.96 -8.97 -15.90
N GLY A 287 -21.29 -8.94 -14.75
CA GLY A 287 -19.98 -9.55 -14.52
C GLY A 287 -18.78 -8.71 -15.00
N ARG A 288 -18.98 -7.46 -15.43
CA ARG A 288 -17.88 -6.56 -15.82
C ARG A 288 -17.10 -6.03 -14.62
N LEU A 289 -17.79 -5.68 -13.53
CA LEU A 289 -17.19 -5.31 -12.25
C LEU A 289 -17.11 -6.53 -11.34
N CYS A 290 -16.08 -6.60 -10.49
CA CYS A 290 -15.88 -7.75 -9.59
C CYS A 290 -15.96 -9.10 -10.35
N ALA A 291 -15.23 -9.21 -11.46
CA ALA A 291 -15.12 -10.45 -12.23
C ALA A 291 -14.23 -11.44 -11.45
N PRO A 292 -14.59 -12.73 -11.33
CA PRO A 292 -13.80 -13.70 -10.57
C PRO A 292 -12.36 -13.82 -11.07
N ASN A 293 -11.40 -13.79 -10.15
CA ASN A 293 -9.98 -13.97 -10.44
C ASN A 293 -9.61 -15.44 -10.73
N ALA A 294 -10.29 -16.35 -10.02
CA ALA A 294 -10.08 -17.78 -10.12
C ALA A 294 -10.76 -18.35 -11.38
N ARG A 295 -9.95 -18.86 -12.33
CA ARG A 295 -10.43 -19.63 -13.48
C ARG A 295 -10.51 -21.12 -13.16
N ALA A 296 -11.35 -21.85 -13.89
CA ALA A 296 -11.44 -23.31 -13.75
C ALA A 296 -10.04 -23.95 -13.90
N PRO A 297 -9.63 -24.84 -12.98
CA PRO A 297 -8.33 -25.51 -13.07
C PRO A 297 -8.21 -26.32 -14.35
N VAL A 298 -7.00 -26.34 -14.93
CA VAL A 298 -6.72 -27.07 -16.16
C VAL A 298 -6.13 -28.42 -15.82
N ALA A 299 -6.78 -29.52 -16.24
CA ALA A 299 -6.25 -30.87 -16.05
C ALA A 299 -4.99 -31.09 -16.90
N THR A 300 -3.97 -31.73 -16.33
CA THR A 300 -2.75 -32.10 -17.05
C THR A 300 -2.83 -33.54 -17.55
N ALA A 301 -2.11 -33.84 -18.64
CA ALA A 301 -2.01 -35.19 -19.18
C ALA A 301 -1.39 -36.21 -18.19
N ALA A 302 -0.63 -35.72 -17.21
CA ALA A 302 -0.03 -36.51 -16.13
C ALA A 302 -0.98 -36.68 -14.91
N GLY A 303 -2.26 -36.35 -15.03
CA GLY A 303 -3.26 -36.51 -13.96
C GLY A 303 -3.26 -35.42 -12.88
N GLY A 304 -2.50 -34.34 -13.06
CA GLY A 304 -2.45 -33.18 -12.17
C GLY A 304 -3.41 -32.05 -12.56
N ARG A 305 -3.39 -30.95 -11.81
CA ARG A 305 -4.12 -29.71 -12.12
C ARG A 305 -3.20 -28.50 -12.12
N LEU A 306 -3.39 -27.61 -13.09
CA LEU A 306 -2.76 -26.30 -13.15
C LEU A 306 -3.78 -25.23 -12.80
N TYR A 307 -3.32 -24.22 -12.07
CA TYR A 307 -4.12 -23.09 -11.63
C TYR A 307 -3.57 -21.83 -12.27
N VAL A 308 -4.47 -21.00 -12.80
CA VAL A 308 -4.12 -19.78 -13.54
C VAL A 308 -4.80 -18.59 -12.87
N CYS A 309 -4.02 -17.53 -12.66
CA CYS A 309 -4.52 -16.21 -12.31
C CYS A 309 -4.54 -15.33 -13.55
N ASP A 310 -5.69 -14.78 -13.89
CA ASP A 310 -5.82 -13.74 -14.92
C ASP A 310 -5.72 -12.36 -14.25
N ALA A 311 -4.49 -11.89 -14.10
CA ALA A 311 -4.22 -10.57 -13.54
C ALA A 311 -3.90 -9.52 -14.62
N LEU A 312 -4.18 -9.81 -15.90
CA LEU A 312 -3.90 -8.89 -16.99
C LEU A 312 -4.70 -7.60 -16.83
N VAL A 313 -4.01 -6.45 -16.84
CA VAL A 313 -4.65 -5.14 -16.74
C VAL A 313 -4.69 -4.50 -18.13
N ILE A 314 -5.84 -4.59 -18.80
CA ILE A 314 -6.04 -4.07 -20.17
C ILE A 314 -5.66 -2.58 -20.28
N ALA A 315 -5.92 -1.79 -19.24
CA ALA A 315 -5.57 -0.36 -19.20
C ALA A 315 -4.06 -0.06 -19.32
N GLN A 316 -3.18 -1.04 -19.06
CA GLN A 316 -1.73 -0.91 -19.32
C GLN A 316 -1.39 -0.94 -20.82
N GLY A 317 -2.29 -1.48 -21.63
CA GLY A 317 -2.17 -1.53 -23.09
C GLY A 317 -1.28 -2.66 -23.62
N PRO A 318 -1.33 -2.90 -24.94
CA PRO A 318 -0.63 -4.00 -25.59
C PRO A 318 0.91 -3.87 -25.52
N ASN A 319 1.44 -2.64 -25.54
CA ASN A 319 2.88 -2.39 -25.45
C ASN A 319 3.47 -2.86 -24.11
N TYR A 320 2.75 -2.62 -23.01
CA TYR A 320 3.16 -3.11 -21.69
C TYR A 320 3.12 -4.63 -21.62
N ALA A 321 2.03 -5.24 -22.10
CA ALA A 321 1.87 -6.68 -22.12
C ALA A 321 2.98 -7.36 -22.94
N LEU A 322 3.28 -6.84 -24.14
CA LEU A 322 4.33 -7.35 -25.00
C LEU A 322 5.73 -7.24 -24.36
N ALA A 323 6.07 -6.07 -23.83
CA ALA A 323 7.37 -5.83 -23.19
C ALA A 323 7.60 -6.74 -21.97
N LYS A 324 6.59 -6.93 -21.12
CA LYS A 324 6.66 -7.85 -19.98
C LYS A 324 6.68 -9.31 -20.40
N ARG A 325 5.95 -9.67 -21.46
CA ARG A 325 5.96 -11.03 -22.01
C ARG A 325 7.33 -11.40 -22.60
N LEU A 326 8.01 -10.47 -23.26
CA LEU A 326 9.38 -10.66 -23.74
C LEU A 326 10.35 -11.01 -22.59
N GLN A 327 10.25 -10.31 -21.46
CA GLN A 327 11.06 -10.60 -20.26
C GLN A 327 10.81 -12.04 -19.75
N HIS A 328 9.55 -12.49 -19.72
CA HIS A 328 9.22 -13.87 -19.36
C HIS A 328 9.78 -14.89 -20.35
N TRP A 329 9.72 -14.63 -21.66
CA TRP A 329 10.28 -15.53 -22.65
C TRP A 329 11.79 -15.68 -22.47
N ARG A 330 12.53 -14.59 -22.26
CA ARG A 330 13.97 -14.66 -21.99
C ARG A 330 14.30 -15.41 -20.71
N ALA A 331 13.57 -15.15 -19.63
CA ALA A 331 13.76 -15.87 -18.37
C ALA A 331 13.58 -17.39 -18.54
N VAL A 332 12.55 -17.81 -19.30
CA VAL A 332 12.33 -19.23 -19.63
C VAL A 332 13.47 -19.81 -20.46
N LEU A 333 13.94 -19.07 -21.48
CA LEU A 333 15.03 -19.53 -22.34
C LEU A 333 16.37 -19.64 -21.58
N ALA A 334 16.71 -18.63 -20.78
CA ALA A 334 17.92 -18.62 -19.96
C ALA A 334 17.91 -19.74 -18.92
N HIS A 335 16.76 -19.98 -18.27
CA HIS A 335 16.63 -21.10 -17.34
C HIS A 335 16.78 -22.46 -18.07
N ALA A 336 16.17 -22.60 -19.25
CA ALA A 336 16.26 -23.80 -20.06
C ALA A 336 17.67 -24.08 -20.59
N SER A 337 18.52 -23.05 -20.76
CA SER A 337 19.94 -23.20 -21.10
C SER A 337 20.84 -23.42 -19.88
N GLY A 338 20.28 -23.55 -18.68
CA GLY A 338 21.03 -23.78 -17.44
C GLY A 338 21.59 -22.52 -16.77
N CYS A 339 21.23 -21.31 -17.25
CA CYS A 339 21.62 -20.07 -16.58
C CYS A 339 20.86 -19.93 -15.26
N LEU A 340 21.52 -19.31 -14.26
CA LEU A 340 20.84 -18.90 -13.03
C LEU A 340 19.91 -17.74 -13.34
N VAL A 341 18.62 -17.89 -12.99
CA VAL A 341 17.59 -16.89 -13.24
C VAL A 341 16.88 -16.50 -11.94
N SER A 342 16.86 -15.22 -11.62
CA SER A 342 15.98 -14.62 -10.61
C SER A 342 14.88 -13.82 -11.31
N SER A 343 13.65 -14.32 -11.32
CA SER A 343 12.54 -13.71 -12.06
C SER A 343 11.28 -13.67 -11.20
N ASN A 344 11.41 -13.06 -10.02
CA ASN A 344 10.36 -13.03 -9.02
C ASN A 344 9.26 -12.01 -9.37
N ILE A 345 8.02 -12.33 -8.99
CA ILE A 345 6.87 -11.43 -9.13
C ILE A 345 6.99 -10.32 -8.11
N ALA A 346 7.13 -9.09 -8.60
CA ALA A 346 7.13 -7.89 -7.80
C ALA A 346 5.70 -7.37 -7.58
N PRO A 347 5.41 -6.68 -6.46
CA PRO A 347 4.08 -6.14 -6.23
C PRO A 347 3.85 -4.88 -7.05
N SER A 348 2.57 -4.54 -7.27
CA SER A 348 2.22 -3.18 -7.70
C SER A 348 2.72 -2.22 -6.64
N THR A 349 3.51 -1.23 -7.06
CA THR A 349 4.26 -0.36 -6.13
C THR A 349 3.87 1.10 -6.34
N ARG A 350 3.81 1.89 -5.26
CA ARG A 350 3.51 3.33 -5.28
C ARG A 350 4.69 4.16 -5.80
N THR A 351 5.12 3.92 -7.04
CA THR A 351 6.18 4.71 -7.68
C THR A 351 5.64 6.04 -8.18
N ALA A 352 6.49 7.06 -8.21
CA ALA A 352 6.13 8.38 -8.76
C ALA A 352 5.58 8.27 -10.20
N SER A 353 6.16 7.39 -11.03
CA SER A 353 5.71 7.17 -12.42
C SER A 353 4.28 6.64 -12.54
N VAL A 354 3.76 5.94 -11.52
CA VAL A 354 2.39 5.44 -11.51
C VAL A 354 1.46 6.41 -10.80
N THR A 355 1.88 6.97 -9.67
CA THR A 355 1.05 7.86 -8.85
C THR A 355 0.92 9.27 -9.42
N GLN A 356 1.74 9.66 -10.40
CA GLN A 356 1.53 10.86 -11.22
C GLN A 356 0.16 10.84 -11.91
N ASN A 357 -0.35 9.67 -12.28
CA ASN A 357 -1.72 9.52 -12.72
C ASN A 357 -2.65 9.42 -11.49
N ARG A 358 -3.47 10.46 -11.29
CA ARG A 358 -4.38 10.57 -10.14
C ARG A 358 -5.37 9.42 -10.04
N HIS A 359 -5.84 8.86 -11.16
CA HIS A 359 -6.77 7.74 -11.13
C HIS A 359 -6.13 6.48 -10.53
N PHE A 360 -4.88 6.16 -10.91
CA PHE A 360 -4.17 5.03 -10.32
C PHE A 360 -3.84 5.26 -8.85
N ALA A 361 -3.41 6.48 -8.47
CA ALA A 361 -3.17 6.82 -7.07
C ALA A 361 -4.44 6.63 -6.21
N HIS A 362 -5.57 7.17 -6.65
CA HIS A 362 -6.85 7.03 -5.96
C HIS A 362 -7.34 5.58 -5.91
N ALA A 363 -7.14 4.81 -6.99
CA ALA A 363 -7.45 3.39 -7.00
C ALA A 363 -6.66 2.65 -5.92
N TYR A 364 -5.34 2.88 -5.83
CA TYR A 364 -4.47 2.24 -4.85
C TYR A 364 -4.85 2.56 -3.40
N ASP A 365 -5.36 3.76 -3.13
CA ASP A 365 -5.86 4.14 -1.81
C ASP A 365 -7.17 3.42 -1.41
N ALA A 366 -7.97 3.02 -2.40
CA ALA A 366 -9.23 2.30 -2.20
C ALA A 366 -9.12 0.78 -2.36
N LEU A 367 -8.03 0.25 -2.90
CA LEU A 367 -7.78 -1.19 -3.04
C LEU A 367 -7.96 -2.00 -1.73
N PRO A 368 -7.70 -1.47 -0.51
CA PRO A 368 -8.01 -2.20 0.73
C PRO A 368 -9.49 -2.58 0.91
N ALA A 369 -10.42 -1.99 0.14
CA ALA A 369 -11.81 -2.44 0.07
C ALA A 369 -11.98 -3.83 -0.59
N PHE A 370 -10.94 -4.31 -1.28
CA PHE A 370 -10.85 -5.60 -1.96
C PHE A 370 -9.65 -6.38 -1.38
N PRO A 371 -9.77 -6.98 -0.20
CA PRO A 371 -8.67 -7.73 0.39
C PRO A 371 -8.24 -8.89 -0.55
N PRO A 372 -6.94 -9.25 -0.58
CA PRO A 372 -5.90 -8.85 0.37
C PRO A 372 -4.91 -7.78 -0.14
N TYR A 373 -5.31 -6.91 -1.08
CA TYR A 373 -4.37 -6.00 -1.72
C TYR A 373 -3.52 -5.16 -0.76
N GLU A 374 -2.23 -5.11 -1.07
CA GLU A 374 -1.26 -4.20 -0.45
C GLU A 374 -0.33 -3.66 -1.53
N VAL A 375 -0.25 -2.32 -1.62
CA VAL A 375 0.59 -1.61 -2.59
C VAL A 375 1.72 -0.92 -1.81
N PRO A 376 2.89 -1.58 -1.65
CA PRO A 376 4.01 -1.04 -0.89
C PRO A 376 4.62 0.22 -1.53
N HIS A 377 5.48 0.88 -0.76
CA HIS A 377 6.35 1.94 -1.27
C HIS A 377 7.56 1.34 -2.01
N PRO A 378 8.23 2.12 -2.89
CA PRO A 378 9.39 1.65 -3.64
C PRO A 378 10.50 1.08 -2.77
N GLU A 379 10.79 1.69 -1.61
CA GLU A 379 11.87 1.28 -0.72
C GLU A 379 11.64 -0.12 -0.16
N THR A 380 10.40 -0.43 0.25
CA THR A 380 9.99 -1.79 0.68
C THR A 380 10.18 -2.78 -0.46
N SER A 381 9.74 -2.41 -1.66
CA SER A 381 9.76 -3.31 -2.81
C SER A 381 11.20 -3.57 -3.26
N ASN A 382 12.05 -2.55 -3.28
CA ASN A 382 13.46 -2.67 -3.64
C ASN A 382 14.19 -3.59 -2.66
N ALA A 383 13.98 -3.42 -1.35
CA ALA A 383 14.58 -4.27 -0.34
C ALA A 383 14.14 -5.74 -0.47
N VAL A 384 12.83 -5.98 -0.65
CA VAL A 384 12.32 -7.35 -0.78
C VAL A 384 12.75 -8.01 -2.09
N MET A 385 12.67 -7.30 -3.21
CA MET A 385 13.10 -7.86 -4.51
C MET A 385 14.61 -8.09 -4.56
N ALA A 386 15.41 -7.24 -3.91
CA ALA A 386 16.84 -7.48 -3.74
C ALA A 386 17.10 -8.72 -2.87
N ALA A 387 16.39 -8.88 -1.75
CA ALA A 387 16.51 -10.09 -0.93
C ALA A 387 16.19 -11.37 -1.73
N LEU A 388 15.14 -11.36 -2.56
CA LEU A 388 14.80 -12.48 -3.42
C LEU A 388 15.86 -12.75 -4.50
N LEU A 389 16.45 -11.69 -5.08
CA LEU A 389 17.60 -11.83 -5.97
C LEU A 389 18.78 -12.51 -5.27
N LEU A 390 19.12 -12.07 -4.05
CA LEU A 390 20.23 -12.66 -3.28
C LEU A 390 19.97 -14.11 -2.91
N HIS A 391 18.73 -14.44 -2.54
CA HIS A 391 18.33 -15.82 -2.30
C HIS A 391 18.57 -16.69 -3.53
N ASP A 392 18.10 -16.27 -4.70
CA ASP A 392 18.19 -17.05 -5.93
C ASP A 392 19.64 -17.20 -6.42
N LEU A 393 20.50 -16.20 -6.17
CA LEU A 393 21.94 -16.27 -6.47
C LEU A 393 22.69 -17.31 -5.63
N HIS A 394 22.17 -17.65 -4.44
CA HIS A 394 22.78 -18.62 -3.53
C HIS A 394 22.05 -19.98 -3.51
N THR A 395 20.79 -20.01 -3.96
CA THR A 395 19.92 -21.18 -3.88
C THR A 395 19.39 -21.50 -5.27
N PRO A 396 20.05 -22.42 -6.01
CA PRO A 396 19.60 -22.82 -7.34
C PRO A 396 18.16 -23.35 -7.32
N HIS A 397 17.39 -23.03 -8.36
CA HIS A 397 16.05 -23.59 -8.52
C HIS A 397 16.12 -25.11 -8.66
N PRO A 398 15.32 -25.89 -7.93
CA PRO A 398 15.23 -27.32 -8.17
C PRO A 398 14.57 -27.58 -9.54
N PRO A 399 14.71 -28.81 -10.08
CA PRO A 399 14.09 -29.18 -11.34
C PRO A 399 12.59 -28.84 -11.36
N LEU A 400 12.18 -28.01 -12.34
CA LEU A 400 10.80 -27.58 -12.48
C LEU A 400 10.02 -28.55 -13.36
N ALA A 401 8.80 -28.93 -12.91
CA ALA A 401 7.89 -29.75 -13.72
C ALA A 401 7.41 -29.04 -15.01
N SER A 402 7.47 -27.71 -15.02
CA SER A 402 7.22 -26.86 -16.19
C SER A 402 8.04 -25.57 -16.07
N PRO A 403 8.66 -25.08 -17.15
CA PRO A 403 9.40 -23.81 -17.14
C PRO A 403 8.56 -22.61 -16.70
N LEU A 404 7.24 -22.66 -16.89
CA LEU A 404 6.32 -21.59 -16.47
C LEU A 404 6.16 -21.51 -14.94
N LEU A 405 6.56 -22.54 -14.19
CA LEU A 405 6.58 -22.50 -12.72
C LEU A 405 7.74 -21.67 -12.15
N LEU A 406 8.67 -21.22 -13.00
CA LEU A 406 9.75 -20.31 -12.62
C LEU A 406 9.21 -19.05 -11.90
N PHE A 407 8.04 -18.57 -12.32
CA PHE A 407 7.43 -17.35 -11.79
C PHE A 407 6.51 -17.59 -10.58
N ALA A 408 6.16 -18.85 -10.28
CA ALA A 408 5.16 -19.20 -9.27
C ALA A 408 5.74 -19.22 -7.85
N ARG A 409 7.06 -19.32 -7.71
CA ARG A 409 7.79 -19.30 -6.43
C ARG A 409 8.34 -17.91 -6.14
N GLY A 410 8.56 -17.62 -4.86
CA GLY A 410 9.15 -16.35 -4.45
C GLY A 410 8.26 -15.12 -4.69
N ALA A 411 6.99 -15.32 -5.04
CA ALA A 411 6.13 -14.24 -5.52
C ALA A 411 5.64 -13.30 -4.41
N PHE A 412 5.99 -12.01 -4.53
CA PHE A 412 5.36 -10.90 -3.83
C PHE A 412 4.33 -10.25 -4.76
N HIS A 413 3.18 -10.90 -4.95
CA HIS A 413 2.15 -10.43 -5.87
C HIS A 413 1.21 -9.34 -5.29
N GLY A 414 1.48 -8.82 -4.09
CA GLY A 414 0.71 -7.73 -3.47
C GLY A 414 -0.76 -8.07 -3.21
N GLY A 415 -1.08 -9.36 -3.09
CA GLY A 415 -2.46 -9.86 -2.97
C GLY A 415 -3.19 -10.16 -4.30
N ALA A 416 -2.60 -9.83 -5.45
CA ALA A 416 -3.26 -9.99 -6.75
C ALA A 416 -3.71 -11.44 -7.05
N TRP A 417 -2.95 -12.45 -6.63
CA TRP A 417 -3.29 -13.85 -6.89
C TRP A 417 -4.34 -14.44 -5.94
N ARG A 418 -4.54 -13.82 -4.78
CA ARG A 418 -5.39 -14.31 -3.70
C ARG A 418 -6.67 -13.50 -3.51
N CYS A 419 -6.82 -12.40 -4.25
CA CYS A 419 -8.04 -11.61 -4.30
C CYS A 419 -9.16 -12.39 -5.02
N ALA A 420 -10.40 -12.18 -4.57
CA ALA A 420 -11.60 -12.74 -5.19
C ALA A 420 -11.78 -12.28 -6.64
N TRP A 421 -11.38 -11.04 -6.92
CA TRP A 421 -11.70 -10.34 -8.16
C TRP A 421 -10.46 -10.04 -8.97
N ARG A 422 -10.58 -10.08 -10.28
CA ARG A 422 -9.51 -9.66 -11.18
C ARG A 422 -9.21 -8.18 -10.97
N PHE A 423 -7.94 -7.82 -11.09
CA PHE A 423 -7.46 -6.46 -10.88
C PHE A 423 -8.17 -5.45 -11.81
N ASP A 424 -8.38 -5.81 -13.08
CA ASP A 424 -9.03 -4.97 -14.08
C ASP A 424 -10.50 -4.66 -13.73
N SER A 425 -11.20 -5.61 -13.12
CA SER A 425 -12.64 -5.53 -12.81
C SER A 425 -12.96 -4.69 -11.58
N ILE A 426 -11.95 -4.36 -10.75
CA ILE A 426 -12.13 -3.56 -9.53
C ILE A 426 -11.53 -2.17 -9.64
N GLY A 427 -10.68 -1.89 -10.64
CA GLY A 427 -9.98 -0.60 -10.76
C GLY A 427 -10.92 0.60 -10.80
N ALA A 428 -11.92 0.57 -11.70
CA ALA A 428 -12.92 1.64 -11.80
C ALA A 428 -13.77 1.77 -10.52
N LEU A 429 -14.13 0.64 -9.91
CA LEU A 429 -14.92 0.62 -8.68
C LEU A 429 -14.12 1.15 -7.49
N ALA A 430 -12.83 0.85 -7.41
CA ALA A 430 -11.92 1.39 -6.40
C ALA A 430 -11.81 2.92 -6.52
N VAL A 431 -11.66 3.45 -7.75
CA VAL A 431 -11.69 4.90 -7.98
C VAL A 431 -13.02 5.50 -7.55
N ALA A 432 -14.15 4.90 -7.93
CA ALA A 432 -15.47 5.39 -7.53
C ALA A 432 -15.65 5.39 -5.99
N LEU A 433 -15.20 4.33 -5.32
CA LEU A 433 -15.19 4.24 -3.85
C LEU A 433 -14.29 5.31 -3.22
N TYR A 434 -13.16 5.63 -3.82
CA TYR A 434 -12.31 6.73 -3.35
C TYR A 434 -13.06 8.07 -3.39
N TYR A 435 -13.68 8.41 -4.53
CA TYR A 435 -14.44 9.67 -4.67
C TYR A 435 -15.65 9.69 -3.74
N TRP A 436 -16.38 8.59 -3.63
CA TRP A 436 -17.51 8.45 -2.70
C TRP A 436 -17.06 8.71 -1.26
N ARG A 437 -15.97 8.08 -0.80
CA ARG A 437 -15.46 8.26 0.55
C ARG A 437 -14.92 9.67 0.79
N THR A 438 -14.24 10.23 -0.20
CA THR A 438 -13.51 11.50 -0.05
C THR A 438 -14.41 12.71 -0.13
N TYR A 439 -15.44 12.69 -0.98
CA TYR A 439 -16.31 13.85 -1.20
C TYR A 439 -17.68 13.66 -0.57
N VAL A 440 -18.32 12.52 -0.80
CA VAL A 440 -19.69 12.31 -0.32
C VAL A 440 -19.70 11.99 1.17
N VAL A 441 -18.97 10.96 1.60
CA VAL A 441 -18.94 10.55 3.02
C VAL A 441 -18.32 11.62 3.90
N ARG A 442 -17.16 12.18 3.52
CA ARG A 442 -16.54 13.27 4.31
C ARG A 442 -17.41 14.53 4.32
N GLY A 443 -17.99 14.93 3.19
CA GLY A 443 -18.88 16.08 3.12
C GLY A 443 -20.11 15.90 4.01
N TYR A 444 -20.75 14.72 3.95
CA TYR A 444 -21.85 14.34 4.82
C TYR A 444 -21.46 14.38 6.30
N LEU A 445 -20.35 13.74 6.68
CA LEU A 445 -19.89 13.71 8.07
C LEU A 445 -19.52 15.12 8.57
N LEU A 446 -18.93 15.96 7.74
CA LEU A 446 -18.66 17.35 8.09
C LEU A 446 -19.95 18.11 8.35
N ALA A 447 -20.93 18.03 7.45
CA ALA A 447 -22.22 18.70 7.61
C ALA A 447 -22.96 18.19 8.85
N TYR A 448 -23.04 16.86 9.04
CA TYR A 448 -23.66 16.24 10.21
C TYR A 448 -23.02 16.74 11.51
N ASN A 449 -21.68 16.67 11.62
CA ASN A 449 -20.98 17.09 12.82
C ASN A 449 -21.07 18.62 13.05
N ALA A 450 -21.04 19.44 11.99
CA ALA A 450 -21.19 20.89 12.10
C ALA A 450 -22.59 21.28 12.56
N LEU A 451 -23.63 20.67 11.98
CA LEU A 451 -25.03 20.88 12.39
C LEU A 451 -25.27 20.43 13.82
N GLN A 452 -24.73 19.28 14.23
CA GLN A 452 -24.79 18.83 15.63
C GLN A 452 -24.08 19.82 16.57
N ALA A 453 -22.86 20.27 16.23
CA ALA A 453 -22.14 21.26 17.04
C ALA A 453 -22.91 22.59 17.16
N ALA A 454 -23.48 23.08 16.06
CA ALA A 454 -24.28 24.30 16.04
C ALA A 454 -25.58 24.15 16.85
N GLY A 455 -26.25 23.00 16.72
CA GLY A 455 -27.47 22.69 17.47
C GLY A 455 -27.23 22.62 18.97
N TRP A 456 -26.19 21.91 19.42
CA TRP A 456 -25.80 21.89 20.83
C TRP A 456 -25.31 23.26 21.32
N GLY A 457 -24.66 24.04 20.46
CA GLY A 457 -24.30 25.43 20.76
C GLY A 457 -25.53 26.31 20.95
N ALA A 458 -26.56 26.16 20.12
CA ALA A 458 -27.83 26.87 20.26
C ALA A 458 -28.56 26.49 21.56
N VAL A 459 -28.50 25.21 21.98
CA VAL A 459 -28.99 24.78 23.30
C VAL A 459 -28.27 25.54 24.41
N LEU A 460 -26.94 25.60 24.38
CA LEU A 460 -26.16 26.32 25.40
C LEU A 460 -26.39 27.84 25.41
N LEU A 461 -26.55 28.46 24.23
CA LEU A 461 -26.80 29.91 24.13
C LEU A 461 -28.18 30.27 24.65
N ARG A 462 -29.21 29.49 24.31
CA ARG A 462 -30.57 29.68 24.84
C ARG A 462 -30.61 29.44 26.35
N LEU A 463 -29.87 28.44 26.82
CA LEU A 463 -29.67 28.19 28.24
C LEU A 463 -29.05 29.42 28.93
N ALA A 464 -27.94 29.95 28.40
CA ALA A 464 -27.29 31.13 28.96
C ALA A 464 -28.22 32.36 28.97
N ALA A 465 -29.00 32.58 27.91
CA ALA A 465 -29.96 33.67 27.81
C ALA A 465 -31.10 33.53 28.83
N ALA A 466 -31.64 32.32 29.00
CA ALA A 466 -32.69 32.03 29.99
C ALA A 466 -32.20 32.30 31.42
N LEU A 467 -31.00 31.83 31.77
CA LEU A 467 -30.40 32.09 33.09
C LEU A 467 -30.13 33.57 33.35
N ALA A 468 -29.74 34.33 32.31
CA ALA A 468 -29.54 35.76 32.41
C ALA A 468 -30.86 36.54 32.60
N ALA A 469 -31.96 36.05 32.02
CA ALA A 469 -33.28 36.68 32.13
C ALA A 469 -33.97 36.40 33.48
N SER A 470 -33.88 35.18 34.00
CA SER A 470 -34.40 34.83 35.32
C SER A 470 -33.73 33.57 35.86
N ALA A 471 -33.41 33.56 37.15
CA ALA A 471 -32.96 32.36 37.86
C ALA A 471 -34.01 31.23 37.86
N HIS A 472 -35.26 31.54 37.53
CA HIS A 472 -36.40 30.62 37.47
C HIS A 472 -36.99 30.53 36.05
N ALA A 473 -36.22 30.91 35.01
CA ALA A 473 -36.69 30.86 33.63
C ALA A 473 -37.09 29.43 33.22
N SER A 474 -38.23 29.32 32.54
CA SER A 474 -38.73 28.04 32.02
C SER A 474 -37.85 27.54 30.87
N TRP A 475 -37.45 26.28 30.96
CA TRP A 475 -36.50 25.61 30.05
C TRP A 475 -37.12 25.20 28.72
N TRP A 476 -38.40 25.50 28.54
CA TRP A 476 -39.19 25.21 27.35
C TRP A 476 -38.50 25.68 26.05
N GLU A 477 -37.82 26.82 26.06
CA GLU A 477 -37.13 27.35 24.88
C GLU A 477 -35.91 26.53 24.45
N CYS A 478 -35.32 25.77 25.39
CA CYS A 478 -34.20 24.86 25.15
C CYS A 478 -34.67 23.43 24.83
N ALA A 479 -35.89 23.07 25.25
CA ALA A 479 -36.42 21.71 25.14
C ALA A 479 -36.52 21.22 23.69
N TRP A 480 -37.05 22.04 22.78
CA TRP A 480 -37.16 21.65 21.36
C TRP A 480 -35.80 21.48 20.66
N PRO A 481 -34.84 22.44 20.76
CA PRO A 481 -33.50 22.25 20.23
C PRO A 481 -32.79 21.01 20.80
N LEU A 482 -32.88 20.78 22.12
CA LEU A 482 -32.33 19.59 22.80
C LEU A 482 -32.94 18.30 22.24
N PHE A 483 -34.27 18.30 22.07
CA PHE A 483 -35.01 17.18 21.49
C PHE A 483 -34.53 16.86 20.07
N ALA A 484 -34.41 17.87 19.23
CA ALA A 484 -33.99 17.72 17.84
C ALA A 484 -32.56 17.16 17.72
N VAL A 485 -31.58 17.75 18.41
CA VAL A 485 -30.16 17.34 18.29
C VAL A 485 -29.90 15.95 18.88
N GLN A 486 -30.58 15.60 19.97
CA GLN A 486 -30.43 14.28 20.58
C GLN A 486 -31.07 13.18 19.72
N ASN A 487 -32.23 13.45 19.10
CA ASN A 487 -32.84 12.50 18.18
C ASN A 487 -32.05 12.34 16.88
N ALA A 488 -31.41 13.40 16.39
CA ALA A 488 -30.50 13.30 15.25
C ALA A 488 -29.32 12.33 15.50
N ALA A 489 -28.94 12.09 16.77
CA ALA A 489 -27.90 11.12 17.12
C ALA A 489 -28.31 9.65 16.86
N LEU A 490 -29.60 9.36 16.60
CA LEU A 490 -30.05 8.04 16.12
C LEU A 490 -29.42 7.64 14.77
N LEU A 491 -28.80 8.58 14.05
CA LEU A 491 -28.01 8.29 12.87
C LEU A 491 -26.64 7.67 13.21
N GLU A 492 -26.08 7.86 14.41
CA GLU A 492 -24.75 7.34 14.76
C GLU A 492 -24.68 5.79 14.73
N PRO A 493 -25.65 5.04 15.27
CA PRO A 493 -25.68 3.58 15.12
C PRO A 493 -25.79 3.16 13.65
N ILE A 494 -26.51 3.92 12.82
CA ILE A 494 -26.61 3.64 11.37
C ILE A 494 -25.25 3.85 10.71
N HIS A 495 -24.51 4.91 11.05
CA HIS A 495 -23.15 5.13 10.54
C HIS A 495 -22.19 4.01 10.94
N ALA A 496 -22.32 3.49 12.16
CA ALA A 496 -21.54 2.35 12.64
C ALA A 496 -21.90 1.05 11.89
N ALA A 497 -23.19 0.76 11.71
CA ALA A 497 -23.67 -0.41 10.98
C ALA A 497 -23.20 -0.42 9.53
N LEU A 498 -23.26 0.73 8.86
CA LEU A 498 -22.82 0.90 7.47
C LEU A 498 -21.29 1.05 7.32
N HIS A 499 -20.52 0.95 8.41
CA HIS A 499 -19.06 1.15 8.42
C HIS A 499 -18.61 2.50 7.82
N VAL A 500 -19.48 3.51 7.88
CA VAL A 500 -19.17 4.91 7.51
C VAL A 500 -18.16 5.47 8.51
N VAL A 501 -18.29 5.10 9.78
CA VAL A 501 -17.36 5.39 10.87
C VAL A 501 -16.87 4.10 11.51
N ARG A 502 -15.63 4.12 12.04
CA ARG A 502 -15.08 2.99 12.79
C ARG A 502 -15.55 3.05 14.25
N ALA A 503 -16.77 2.61 14.49
CA ALA A 503 -17.36 2.53 15.83
C ALA A 503 -18.04 1.16 16.04
N PRO A 504 -17.98 0.57 17.24
CA PRO A 504 -18.70 -0.66 17.54
C PRO A 504 -20.21 -0.38 17.62
N LEU A 505 -21.00 -1.07 16.80
CA LEU A 505 -22.45 -0.84 16.65
C LEU A 505 -23.20 -0.89 17.99
N LEU A 506 -23.06 -1.98 18.74
CA LEU A 506 -23.86 -2.21 19.95
C LEU A 506 -23.60 -1.15 21.05
N PRO A 507 -22.35 -0.83 21.42
CA PRO A 507 -22.08 0.27 22.37
C PRO A 507 -22.64 1.62 21.90
N THR A 508 -22.48 1.95 20.61
CA THR A 508 -23.03 3.20 20.06
C THR A 508 -24.55 3.23 20.13
N ALA A 509 -25.23 2.14 19.79
CA ALA A 509 -26.68 2.03 19.86
C ALA A 509 -27.20 2.18 21.30
N LEU A 510 -26.61 1.47 22.27
CA LEU A 510 -27.01 1.55 23.68
C LEU A 510 -26.80 2.96 24.25
N GLN A 511 -25.65 3.57 23.95
CA GLN A 511 -25.34 4.93 24.42
C GLN A 511 -26.33 5.96 23.86
N VAL A 512 -26.67 5.88 22.57
CA VAL A 512 -27.62 6.81 21.95
C VAL A 512 -29.05 6.56 22.46
N ALA A 513 -29.48 5.30 22.54
CA ALA A 513 -30.81 4.92 23.01
C ALA A 513 -31.07 5.41 24.45
N SER A 514 -30.09 5.25 25.35
CA SER A 514 -30.16 5.76 26.73
C SER A 514 -30.48 7.25 26.76
N ARG A 515 -29.75 8.06 25.99
CA ARG A 515 -29.89 9.52 25.99
C ARG A 515 -31.16 10.00 25.29
N VAL A 516 -31.56 9.31 24.22
CA VAL A 516 -32.84 9.54 23.55
C VAL A 516 -33.99 9.26 24.52
N GLY A 517 -33.91 8.19 25.31
CA GLY A 517 -34.89 7.87 26.35
C GLY A 517 -35.07 9.00 27.37
N ILE A 518 -33.96 9.57 27.86
CA ILE A 518 -33.99 10.70 28.81
C ILE A 518 -34.64 11.94 28.18
N VAL A 519 -34.33 12.26 26.93
CA VAL A 519 -34.94 13.41 26.26
C VAL A 519 -36.43 13.23 25.96
N HIS A 520 -36.88 12.00 25.70
CA HIS A 520 -38.31 11.71 25.62
C HIS A 520 -39.00 11.77 26.97
N LEU A 521 -38.32 11.36 28.05
CA LEU A 521 -38.81 11.54 29.40
C LEU A 521 -38.98 13.03 29.71
N VAL A 522 -37.99 13.86 29.37
CA VAL A 522 -38.07 15.33 29.51
C VAL A 522 -39.26 15.88 28.74
N ALA A 523 -39.51 15.43 27.51
CA ALA A 523 -40.66 15.87 26.73
C ALA A 523 -42.00 15.44 27.34
N ALA A 524 -42.04 14.30 28.03
CA ALA A 524 -43.24 13.75 28.66
C ALA A 524 -43.55 14.35 30.05
N THR A 525 -42.61 15.09 30.66
CA THR A 525 -42.80 15.73 31.98
C THR A 525 -42.57 17.25 31.92
N PRO A 526 -43.48 18.03 31.30
CA PRO A 526 -43.39 19.50 31.24
C PRO A 526 -43.27 20.18 32.61
N GLU A 527 -43.82 19.57 33.65
CA GLU A 527 -43.83 20.07 35.03
C GLU A 527 -42.42 20.18 35.61
N LEU A 528 -41.50 19.34 35.14
CA LEU A 528 -40.11 19.29 35.61
C LEU A 528 -39.18 20.21 34.82
N HIS A 529 -39.70 20.96 33.84
CA HIS A 529 -38.85 21.81 33.00
C HIS A 529 -38.15 22.88 33.81
N SER A 530 -38.69 23.39 34.91
CA SER A 530 -38.04 24.41 35.74
C SER A 530 -37.07 23.88 36.81
N THR A 531 -36.72 22.60 36.77
CA THR A 531 -35.93 21.96 37.83
C THR A 531 -34.42 22.00 37.57
N TRP A 532 -33.64 22.08 38.64
CA TRP A 532 -32.18 22.12 38.57
C TRP A 532 -31.50 20.84 38.01
N PRO A 533 -32.08 19.62 38.09
CA PRO A 533 -31.48 18.45 37.42
C PRO A 533 -31.43 18.60 35.89
N LEU A 534 -32.45 19.23 35.29
CA LEU A 534 -32.46 19.53 33.87
C LEU A 534 -31.38 20.55 33.47
N LEU A 535 -31.13 21.55 34.33
CA LEU A 535 -30.01 22.50 34.18
C LEU A 535 -28.66 21.77 34.14
N LEU A 536 -28.43 20.89 35.11
CA LEU A 536 -27.18 20.16 35.21
C LEU A 536 -26.96 19.27 33.98
N LEU A 537 -28.02 18.59 33.53
CA LEU A 537 -28.01 17.76 32.34
C LEU A 537 -27.73 18.56 31.07
N ALA A 538 -28.48 19.64 30.83
CA ALA A 538 -28.34 20.46 29.62
C ALA A 538 -26.96 21.13 29.52
N LEU A 539 -26.42 21.61 30.64
CA LEU A 539 -25.08 22.19 30.70
C LEU A 539 -24.00 21.14 30.43
N ALA A 540 -24.05 20.01 31.15
CA ALA A 540 -23.04 18.96 31.03
C ALA A 540 -23.03 18.32 29.64
N TRP A 541 -24.23 18.00 29.11
CA TRP A 541 -24.38 17.46 27.77
C TRP A 541 -24.00 18.49 26.72
N GLY A 542 -24.52 19.71 26.79
CA GLY A 542 -24.24 20.75 25.79
C GLY A 542 -22.75 21.05 25.67
N LEU A 543 -22.05 21.25 26.78
CA LEU A 543 -20.60 21.50 26.76
C LEU A 543 -19.82 20.30 26.21
N THR A 544 -20.19 19.08 26.60
CA THR A 544 -19.54 17.85 26.11
C THR A 544 -19.76 17.68 24.60
N GLU A 545 -20.98 17.88 24.12
CA GLU A 545 -21.37 17.63 22.74
C GLU A 545 -20.85 18.70 21.78
N VAL A 546 -20.86 19.99 22.16
CA VAL A 546 -20.23 21.04 21.36
C VAL A 546 -18.76 20.74 21.16
N VAL A 547 -18.03 20.38 22.23
CA VAL A 547 -16.61 20.00 22.13
C VAL A 547 -16.44 18.75 21.25
N ARG A 548 -17.29 17.73 21.42
CA ARG A 548 -17.22 16.46 20.68
C ARG A 548 -17.44 16.64 19.18
N TYR A 549 -18.57 17.24 18.80
CA TYR A 549 -18.95 17.36 17.39
C TYR A 549 -18.10 18.38 16.64
N SER A 550 -17.73 19.50 17.28
CA SER A 550 -16.76 20.42 16.67
C SER A 550 -15.42 19.72 16.43
N TRP A 551 -14.97 18.86 17.35
CA TRP A 551 -13.73 18.09 17.18
C TRP A 551 -13.85 17.13 16.00
N TYR A 552 -14.97 16.41 15.86
CA TYR A 552 -15.19 15.52 14.71
C TYR A 552 -15.30 16.27 13.38
N ALA A 553 -15.97 17.42 13.36
CA ALA A 553 -16.06 18.28 12.17
C ALA A 553 -14.66 18.73 11.71
N ILE A 554 -13.86 19.30 12.63
CA ILE A 554 -12.50 19.74 12.32
C ILE A 554 -11.65 18.53 11.90
N ASN A 555 -11.75 17.40 12.60
CA ASN A 555 -10.99 16.18 12.29
C ASN A 555 -11.34 15.58 10.91
N THR A 556 -12.46 15.97 10.31
CA THR A 556 -12.83 15.59 8.94
C THR A 556 -12.13 16.45 7.89
N LEU A 557 -11.79 17.70 8.23
CA LEU A 557 -11.12 18.67 7.36
C LEU A 557 -9.59 18.66 7.53
N THR A 558 -9.13 18.66 8.77
CA THR A 558 -7.72 18.83 9.14
C THR A 558 -7.44 18.23 10.53
N THR A 559 -6.22 18.36 11.01
CA THR A 559 -5.82 17.94 12.35
C THR A 559 -6.30 18.98 13.38
N PRO A 560 -7.16 18.63 14.37
CA PRO A 560 -7.66 19.60 15.34
C PRO A 560 -6.55 20.18 16.23
N ALA A 561 -6.65 21.46 16.59
CA ALA A 561 -5.65 22.12 17.43
C ALA A 561 -5.46 21.44 18.80
N ARG A 562 -4.30 21.66 19.42
CA ARG A 562 -3.92 21.06 20.71
C ARG A 562 -4.93 21.36 21.83
N PRO A 563 -5.35 22.63 22.05
CA PRO A 563 -6.32 22.95 23.09
C PRO A 563 -7.67 22.24 22.90
N HIS A 564 -8.17 22.20 21.66
CA HIS A 564 -9.44 21.56 21.35
C HIS A 564 -9.41 20.04 21.58
N SER A 565 -8.30 19.41 21.23
CA SER A 565 -8.11 17.99 21.48
C SER A 565 -7.93 17.69 22.97
N TRP A 566 -7.26 18.58 23.72
CA TRP A 566 -7.20 18.47 25.17
C TRP A 566 -8.59 18.54 25.79
N LEU A 567 -9.44 19.49 25.35
CA LEU A 567 -10.82 19.60 25.78
C LEU A 567 -11.58 18.28 25.51
N ARG A 568 -11.54 17.78 24.27
CA ARG A 568 -12.22 16.54 23.86
C ARG A 568 -11.92 15.33 24.76
N TYR A 569 -10.69 15.22 25.24
CA TYR A 569 -10.22 14.10 26.04
C TYR A 569 -10.09 14.41 27.54
N SER A 570 -10.44 15.61 28.02
CA SER A 570 -10.28 15.97 29.45
C SER A 570 -11.53 16.55 30.09
N THR A 571 -12.45 17.15 29.33
CA THR A 571 -13.68 17.72 29.91
C THR A 571 -14.56 16.67 30.59
N PHE A 572 -14.48 15.40 30.16
CA PHE A 572 -15.21 14.30 30.79
C PHE A 572 -14.89 14.15 32.29
N ILE A 573 -13.71 14.57 32.77
CA ILE A 573 -13.31 14.44 34.18
C ILE A 573 -14.34 15.13 35.09
N VAL A 574 -14.87 16.27 34.65
CA VAL A 574 -15.88 17.05 35.39
C VAL A 574 -17.27 16.80 34.80
N LEU A 575 -17.40 16.92 33.47
CA LEU A 575 -18.71 16.92 32.83
C LEU A 575 -19.40 15.55 32.84
N TYR A 576 -18.65 14.44 32.89
CA TYR A 576 -19.27 13.11 32.90
C TYR A 576 -19.96 12.81 34.25
N PRO A 577 -19.31 12.98 35.43
CA PRO A 577 -20.02 12.88 36.71
C PRO A 577 -21.20 13.85 36.83
N LEU A 578 -21.04 15.10 36.37
CA LEU A 578 -22.13 16.09 36.39
C LEU A 578 -23.31 15.66 35.50
N GLY A 579 -23.03 15.18 34.29
CA GLY A 579 -24.07 14.69 33.37
C GLY A 579 -24.82 13.51 33.96
N VAL A 580 -24.11 12.53 34.51
CA VAL A 580 -24.74 11.35 35.15
C VAL A 580 -25.56 11.75 36.38
N ALA A 581 -25.06 12.65 37.22
CA ALA A 581 -25.83 13.16 38.34
C ALA A 581 -27.13 13.82 37.86
N GLY A 582 -27.06 14.66 36.82
CA GLY A 582 -28.23 15.32 36.23
C GLY A 582 -29.24 14.32 35.69
N GLU A 583 -28.78 13.28 34.98
CA GLU A 583 -29.62 12.19 34.46
C GLU A 583 -30.34 11.44 35.59
N LEU A 584 -29.61 10.97 36.61
CA LEU A 584 -30.20 10.18 37.71
C LEU A 584 -31.18 11.02 38.53
N LEU A 585 -30.82 12.27 38.84
CA LEU A 585 -31.70 13.16 39.59
C LEU A 585 -32.95 13.53 38.80
N TYR A 586 -32.84 13.71 37.48
CA TYR A 586 -34.01 13.97 36.63
C TYR A 586 -34.93 12.75 36.60
N VAL A 587 -34.38 11.55 36.41
CA VAL A 587 -35.14 10.29 36.44
C VAL A 587 -35.85 10.12 37.79
N TYR A 588 -35.18 10.45 38.90
CA TYR A 588 -35.79 10.43 40.23
C TYR A 588 -36.97 11.39 40.35
N SER A 589 -36.79 12.66 39.96
CA SER A 589 -37.86 13.67 40.00
C SER A 589 -39.04 13.32 39.09
N ALA A 590 -38.80 12.57 38.01
CA ALA A 590 -39.84 12.09 37.12
C ALA A 590 -40.64 10.91 37.67
N LEU A 591 -40.15 10.17 38.68
CA LEU A 591 -40.85 9.00 39.22
C LEU A 591 -42.26 9.33 39.70
N ASP A 592 -42.42 10.43 40.43
CA ASP A 592 -43.72 10.87 40.97
C ASP A 592 -44.73 11.21 39.86
N HIS A 593 -44.24 11.60 38.68
CA HIS A 593 -45.06 11.93 37.51
C HIS A 593 -45.35 10.71 36.63
N LEU A 594 -44.66 9.58 36.88
CA LEU A 594 -44.79 8.32 36.16
C LEU A 594 -45.54 7.25 36.97
N GLU A 595 -45.95 7.56 38.21
CA GLU A 595 -46.68 6.62 39.06
C GLU A 595 -48.01 6.22 38.41
N GLY A 596 -48.17 4.92 38.13
CA GLY A 596 -49.37 4.36 37.49
C GLY A 596 -49.21 4.00 36.01
N VAL A 597 -48.09 4.35 35.37
CA VAL A 597 -47.79 3.96 33.98
C VAL A 597 -46.94 2.67 33.96
N PRO A 598 -47.49 1.50 33.56
CA PRO A 598 -46.69 0.30 33.40
C PRO A 598 -45.77 0.43 32.17
N VAL A 599 -44.47 0.33 32.38
CA VAL A 599 -43.48 0.28 31.30
C VAL A 599 -43.11 -1.20 31.10
N LEU A 600 -43.44 -1.77 29.94
CA LEU A 600 -43.27 -3.20 29.66
C LEU A 600 -43.93 -4.13 30.71
N GLY A 601 -45.05 -3.70 31.29
CA GLY A 601 -45.78 -4.47 32.31
C GLY A 601 -45.19 -4.38 33.74
N VAL A 602 -44.15 -3.56 33.95
CA VAL A 602 -43.51 -3.35 35.25
C VAL A 602 -43.69 -1.89 35.69
N ARG A 603 -43.83 -1.64 37.00
CA ARG A 603 -43.91 -0.26 37.53
C ARG A 603 -42.62 0.48 37.19
N ALA A 604 -42.73 1.71 36.69
CA ALA A 604 -41.58 2.56 36.35
C ALA A 604 -40.58 2.69 37.52
N SER A 605 -41.09 2.83 38.75
CA SER A 605 -40.27 2.86 39.97
C SER A 605 -39.45 1.59 40.17
N THR A 606 -40.00 0.41 39.91
CA THR A 606 -39.27 -0.87 39.98
C THR A 606 -38.15 -0.93 38.94
N ILE A 607 -38.38 -0.45 37.72
CA ILE A 607 -37.33 -0.42 36.68
C ILE A 607 -36.20 0.54 37.08
N VAL A 608 -36.54 1.72 37.60
CA VAL A 608 -35.53 2.71 38.00
C VAL A 608 -34.67 2.20 39.14
N TRP A 609 -35.29 1.67 40.21
CA TRP A 609 -34.55 1.19 41.39
C TRP A 609 -33.80 -0.12 41.16
N CYS A 610 -34.36 -1.06 40.39
CA CYS A 610 -33.76 -2.39 40.23
C CYS A 610 -32.90 -2.54 38.96
N ALA A 611 -33.02 -1.64 37.98
CA ALA A 611 -32.23 -1.71 36.75
C ALA A 611 -31.42 -0.43 36.47
N VAL A 612 -32.04 0.75 36.45
CA VAL A 612 -31.34 1.99 36.06
C VAL A 612 -30.23 2.35 37.06
N TYR A 613 -30.56 2.53 38.34
CA TYR A 613 -29.57 2.92 39.34
C TYR A 613 -28.42 1.90 39.51
N PRO A 614 -28.70 0.59 39.62
CA PRO A 614 -27.64 -0.43 39.67
C PRO A 614 -26.77 -0.43 38.41
N SER A 615 -27.34 -0.21 37.22
CA SER A 615 -26.56 -0.17 35.98
C SER A 615 -25.57 1.00 35.95
N TYR A 616 -25.94 2.17 36.49
CA TYR A 616 -25.04 3.31 36.62
C TYR A 616 -23.98 3.08 37.71
N ALA A 617 -24.34 2.47 38.84
CA ALA A 617 -23.39 2.14 39.91
C ALA A 617 -22.26 1.22 39.43
N VAL A 618 -22.57 0.27 38.55
CA VAL A 618 -21.58 -0.64 37.95
C VAL A 618 -20.89 -0.02 36.73
N GLY A 619 -21.65 0.59 35.83
CA GLY A 619 -21.16 1.08 34.54
C GLY A 619 -20.28 2.33 34.64
N LEU A 620 -20.59 3.25 35.55
CA LEU A 620 -19.90 4.54 35.67
C LEU A 620 -18.41 4.37 36.00
N PRO A 621 -17.99 3.58 37.01
CA PRO A 621 -16.57 3.39 37.30
C PRO A 621 -15.81 2.75 36.14
N ILE A 622 -16.41 1.76 35.47
CA ILE A 622 -15.80 1.04 34.34
C ILE A 622 -15.55 2.00 33.16
N LEU A 623 -16.58 2.74 32.76
CA LEU A 623 -16.48 3.69 31.64
C LEU A 623 -15.57 4.87 31.98
N TYR A 624 -15.57 5.34 33.22
CA TYR A 624 -14.70 6.43 33.66
C TYR A 624 -13.21 6.03 33.60
N VAL A 625 -12.87 4.85 34.10
CA VAL A 625 -11.51 4.30 33.99
C VAL A 625 -11.11 4.09 32.52
N HIS A 626 -12.05 3.62 31.69
CA HIS A 626 -11.81 3.49 30.25
C HIS A 626 -11.47 4.84 29.59
N MET A 627 -12.21 5.91 29.90
CA MET A 627 -11.95 7.26 29.38
C MET A 627 -10.60 7.83 29.87
N LEU A 628 -10.19 7.55 31.10
CA LEU A 628 -8.85 7.91 31.59
C LEU A 628 -7.73 7.23 30.78
N ARG A 629 -7.90 5.94 30.46
CA ARG A 629 -6.96 5.21 29.58
C ARG A 629 -6.96 5.79 28.15
N GLN A 630 -8.13 6.11 27.61
CA GLN A 630 -8.23 6.75 26.29
C GLN A 630 -7.50 8.09 26.26
N ARG A 631 -7.67 8.93 27.29
CA ARG A 631 -6.95 10.21 27.44
C ARG A 631 -5.44 10.01 27.43
N ALA A 632 -4.93 9.10 28.27
CA ALA A 632 -3.49 8.83 28.35
C ALA A 632 -2.93 8.40 26.98
N LYS A 633 -3.64 7.53 26.26
CA LYS A 633 -3.25 7.08 24.92
C LYS A 633 -3.28 8.21 23.89
N ALA A 634 -4.37 8.98 23.82
CA ALA A 634 -4.56 10.03 22.82
C ALA A 634 -3.57 11.18 22.98
N LEU A 635 -3.26 11.58 24.22
CA LEU A 635 -2.33 12.67 24.49
C LEU A 635 -0.85 12.23 24.35
N SER A 636 -0.51 10.97 24.66
CA SER A 636 0.85 10.44 24.51
C SER A 636 1.23 10.11 23.05
N GLN A 637 0.32 9.53 22.26
CA GLN A 637 0.57 9.26 20.83
C GLN A 637 0.91 10.53 20.06
N ARG A 638 0.27 11.65 20.42
CA ARG A 638 0.46 12.94 19.73
C ARG A 638 1.74 13.68 20.15
N ALA A 639 2.17 13.52 21.40
CA ALA A 639 3.50 13.99 21.81
C ALA A 639 4.60 13.35 20.96
N ARG A 640 4.44 12.06 20.63
CA ARG A 640 5.36 11.33 19.73
C ARG A 640 5.26 11.79 18.27
N THR A 641 4.06 12.03 17.75
CA THR A 641 3.86 12.51 16.36
C THR A 641 4.44 13.92 16.12
N ILE A 642 4.34 14.82 17.09
CA ILE A 642 4.95 16.16 16.99
C ILE A 642 6.47 16.07 17.01
N PHE A 643 7.04 15.19 17.84
CA PHE A 643 8.48 14.95 17.88
C PHE A 643 9.01 14.43 16.54
N THR A 644 8.25 13.58 15.86
CA THR A 644 8.60 13.04 14.53
C THR A 644 8.33 14.00 13.38
N ALA A 645 7.35 14.90 13.51
CA ALA A 645 7.12 15.96 12.52
C ALA A 645 8.19 17.06 12.61
N ALA A 646 8.56 17.47 13.83
CA ALA A 646 9.64 18.41 14.08
C ALA A 646 11.01 17.86 13.64
N SER A 647 11.26 16.55 13.82
CA SER A 647 12.48 15.92 13.28
C SER A 647 12.48 15.86 11.75
N LYS A 648 11.32 15.71 11.11
CA LYS A 648 11.19 15.76 9.64
C LYS A 648 11.38 17.16 9.08
N GLU A 649 10.88 18.21 9.74
CA GLU A 649 11.11 19.60 9.32
C GLU A 649 12.57 20.02 9.47
N HIS A 650 13.29 19.55 10.50
CA HIS A 650 14.74 19.78 10.63
C HIS A 650 15.57 19.07 9.54
N VAL A 651 15.15 17.88 9.09
CA VAL A 651 15.80 17.20 7.96
C VAL A 651 15.49 17.92 6.65
N HIS A 652 14.26 18.41 6.45
CA HIS A 652 13.87 19.11 5.23
C HIS A 652 14.40 20.56 5.12
N SER A 653 14.75 21.21 6.24
CA SER A 653 15.46 22.49 6.20
C SER A 653 16.95 22.30 5.92
N ALA A 654 17.55 21.19 6.34
CA ALA A 654 18.93 20.85 5.99
C ALA A 654 19.09 20.48 4.50
N ASP A 655 18.10 19.83 3.90
CA ASP A 655 18.09 19.48 2.46
C ASP A 655 17.85 20.68 1.51
N LYS A 656 17.56 21.88 2.04
CA LYS A 656 17.39 23.11 1.23
C LYS A 656 18.64 24.00 1.21
N GLU A 657 19.67 23.68 1.98
CA GLU A 657 20.94 24.42 2.04
C GLU A 657 22.16 23.60 1.55
N VAL A 658 21.95 22.49 0.82
CA VAL A 658 23.05 21.72 0.19
C VAL A 658 22.78 21.44 -1.29
#